data_AF-A0A936HWK4-F1
#
_entry.id   AF-A0A936HWK4-F1
#
_cell.length_a   1.000
_cell.length_b   1.000
_cell.length_c   1.000
_cell.angle_alpha   90.00
_cell.angle_beta   90.00
_cell.angle_gamma   90.00
#
_symmetry.space_group_name_H-M   'P 1'
#
loop_
_entity.id
_entity.type
_entity.pdbx_description
1 polymer ?
#
loop_
_entity_poly.entity_id
_entity_poly.type
_entity_poly.pdbx_seq_one_letter_code
_entity_poly.pdbx_strand_id
1 'polypeptide(L)'
;MNPADSPLGDEGGFFVVLEAVFSEPTGDAMPRAPPVSGASHSDEPDYLRSEPRLAATAQNLGPSLTDQALAPVLEQAIRLWIAGDIDGSRAERLASLEVRIVDLPTGILGQADGDLILIDADADGFGWFVDSTPGESSEYEVTLSGGQLIADTGSDAFDRIDLLTVLVHEIGHVVGFDHDSDLAVMDADLSVGRRIELADTDRVGSLPVTSALTLDPLAVLNGSSDAGPITFRIFDDIANLGDDPGVLDVEVTGADSGNLIYNDVSSLIGSLLSFADQIVVDIDAYVKWNLSGLNAGTVTVSGYATISFSQVENITGALTANDAFIVGDLGGVTGTIDDRGGSTGLDVGNGALVAVIPDTFITWTNSTGDVLTGNSNLGTAGTLANANVRKITFSGANLFVGSGAALNATGSGIITTNAVGFAASGASLSMASVTTATEGFHGVQASVSDAGLTGVAGFELYASGTLKLNQTSRVDDERIDWTNASTTPGGLLPAMAITKTQHLNLTGSAAVDIGGGALVATVSGVELNLATMTVTDGVTTLTGADVLSFTGTAALFAGTGGSLNGAHTVVNNGTIGFAVSGVTLSLVMAKGALGDGANAGDTYVGVSVALTDAELIGVSGLELYASGTLKLNAATDGITTLDLPTRMNWTLATADANDPSFLLTNLDIIAALELQVTGSAAVDIGNGALVATVSGVELNLATMTVTDGVTTLTGADVLSFTGTAALFAGTGGSLNGAHTVVNNGTIGFAVSGVTLSLVMAKGALGDGANAGDTYVGVSVALTDAELIGVSGLRAVRLGHAQGERRHRRHHHAGPADAHELDAGHGRRQRPELPAHQPGHHRRAGTAGHRQRRGGHRQRRAGSDGKRRGTQPGDDDGDRRRDHADGGRRAVLHRHRGAVCRHGRQPQRRAHGRQQRHDRVCRERRDAEPGDGQGRAGRRRQRGRHLRRRLGGADRRRTDRGLRTRAVRLGHAQGERRHRRHHHAGPADADELDAGHGRRQRPELPAHQPGHHRRAGTAGHRQRRGGHWQRRAGSDGKRRGTQPWRR
;
A
#
# COMPACT_ATOMS: atom_id res chain seq x y z
N MET A 1 -26.07 1.36 49.70
CA MET A 1 -26.58 0.96 51.04
C MET A 1 -26.68 -0.56 51.06
N ASN A 2 -26.78 -1.16 52.24
CA ASN A 2 -27.00 -2.60 52.50
C ASN A 2 -28.39 -2.75 53.17
N PRO A 3 -28.95 -3.96 53.45
CA PRO A 3 -28.36 -5.31 53.36
C PRO A 3 -29.31 -6.42 52.81
N ALA A 4 -28.87 -7.68 52.96
CA ALA A 4 -29.65 -8.92 53.13
C ALA A 4 -30.38 -9.51 51.89
N ASP A 5 -30.40 -10.83 51.66
CA ASP A 5 -29.77 -11.93 52.42
C ASP A 5 -29.37 -13.15 51.54
N SER A 6 -28.67 -14.10 52.16
CA SER A 6 -28.26 -15.44 51.67
C SER A 6 -27.97 -16.30 52.93
N PRO A 7 -27.60 -17.61 52.91
CA PRO A 7 -27.26 -18.48 51.75
C PRO A 7 -27.73 -19.97 51.86
N LEU A 8 -27.36 -20.77 50.84
CA LEU A 8 -26.96 -22.21 50.86
C LEU A 8 -27.84 -23.31 51.52
N GLY A 9 -28.03 -24.41 50.79
CA GLY A 9 -28.36 -25.74 51.33
C GLY A 9 -28.67 -26.77 50.23
N ASP A 10 -28.02 -27.94 50.27
CA ASP A 10 -28.30 -29.08 49.38
C ASP A 10 -29.64 -29.76 49.69
N GLU A 11 -30.22 -30.47 48.72
CA GLU A 11 -30.58 -31.91 48.79
C GLU A 11 -31.13 -32.38 47.43
N GLY A 12 -31.19 -33.71 47.22
CA GLY A 12 -31.50 -34.29 45.89
C GLY A 12 -32.86 -34.98 45.76
N GLY A 13 -33.37 -35.01 44.52
CA GLY A 13 -34.32 -36.01 44.02
C GLY A 13 -35.81 -35.83 44.34
N PHE A 14 -36.65 -35.81 43.29
CA PHE A 14 -37.99 -36.40 43.29
C PHE A 14 -38.48 -36.59 41.83
N PHE A 15 -37.86 -37.54 41.12
CA PHE A 15 -38.55 -38.20 40.01
C PHE A 15 -39.56 -39.18 40.64
N VAL A 16 -40.83 -39.03 40.33
CA VAL A 16 -41.84 -40.04 40.66
C VAL A 16 -41.80 -41.09 39.57
N VAL A 17 -41.24 -42.26 39.88
CA VAL A 17 -41.35 -43.43 39.01
C VAL A 17 -42.81 -43.90 39.07
N LEU A 18 -43.50 -43.91 37.93
CA LEU A 18 -44.73 -44.68 37.78
C LEU A 18 -44.34 -46.16 37.72
N GLU A 19 -44.56 -46.90 38.80
CA GLU A 19 -44.61 -48.36 38.75
C GLU A 19 -45.94 -48.76 38.10
N ALA A 20 -45.94 -49.00 36.79
CA ALA A 20 -47.06 -49.65 36.12
C ALA A 20 -47.25 -51.07 36.68
N VAL A 21 -48.48 -51.42 37.09
CA VAL A 21 -48.75 -52.63 37.87
C VAL A 21 -49.21 -53.77 36.95
N PHE A 22 -48.25 -54.40 36.27
CA PHE A 22 -48.51 -55.53 35.38
C PHE A 22 -48.99 -56.78 36.17
N SER A 23 -50.07 -57.41 35.69
CA SER A 23 -50.63 -58.64 36.26
C SER A 23 -50.28 -59.89 35.44
N GLU A 24 -49.92 -61.00 36.10
CA GLU A 24 -49.55 -62.26 35.44
C GLU A 24 -50.63 -62.82 34.48
N PRO A 25 -50.24 -63.45 33.36
CA PRO A 25 -51.18 -63.99 32.37
C PRO A 25 -51.88 -65.25 32.88
N THR A 26 -53.20 -65.32 32.65
CA THR A 26 -53.98 -66.57 32.80
C THR A 26 -54.61 -66.93 31.45
N GLY A 27 -54.39 -68.17 30.99
CA GLY A 27 -54.78 -68.62 29.65
C GLY A 27 -56.17 -69.27 29.55
N ASP A 28 -56.42 -69.87 28.38
CA ASP A 28 -57.61 -70.63 27.96
C ASP A 28 -58.94 -69.87 27.75
N ALA A 29 -59.16 -69.38 26.52
CA ALA A 29 -60.51 -69.14 25.98
C ALA A 29 -60.61 -69.22 24.42
N MET A 30 -60.73 -70.44 23.89
CA MET A 30 -61.29 -70.88 22.58
C MET A 30 -61.64 -69.86 21.46
N PRO A 31 -61.32 -70.16 20.18
CA PRO A 31 -61.54 -69.25 19.05
C PRO A 31 -63.03 -69.04 18.70
N ARG A 32 -63.35 -67.85 18.17
CA ARG A 32 -64.64 -67.53 17.53
C ARG A 32 -64.54 -67.52 16.01
N ALA A 33 -65.63 -67.91 15.35
CA ALA A 33 -65.78 -67.89 13.90
C ALA A 33 -66.04 -66.46 13.38
N PRO A 34 -65.70 -66.14 12.12
CA PRO A 34 -65.80 -64.78 11.59
C PRO A 34 -67.25 -64.29 11.47
N PRO A 35 -67.52 -63.01 11.80
CA PRO A 35 -68.79 -62.36 11.52
C PRO A 35 -68.98 -62.13 10.01
N VAL A 36 -70.23 -61.95 9.59
CA VAL A 36 -70.62 -61.76 8.18
C VAL A 36 -70.95 -60.29 7.88
N SER A 37 -70.85 -59.93 6.60
CA SER A 37 -71.09 -58.57 6.10
C SER A 37 -72.49 -58.01 6.44
N GLY A 38 -72.53 -56.78 6.97
CA GLY A 38 -73.72 -55.91 6.90
C GLY A 38 -74.34 -55.51 8.25
N ALA A 39 -73.68 -54.61 8.98
CA ALA A 39 -74.28 -53.73 9.99
C ALA A 39 -73.74 -52.29 9.77
N SER A 40 -74.34 -51.27 10.38
CA SER A 40 -73.95 -49.88 10.16
C SER A 40 -74.02 -49.02 11.42
N HIS A 41 -73.01 -48.17 11.59
CA HIS A 41 -72.80 -47.14 12.63
C HIS A 41 -72.25 -47.64 13.98
N SER A 42 -71.09 -47.05 14.34
CA SER A 42 -70.53 -46.83 15.69
C SER A 42 -70.50 -48.04 16.64
N ASP A 43 -69.39 -48.77 16.56
CA ASP A 43 -68.67 -49.50 17.63
C ASP A 43 -67.96 -50.74 16.99
N GLU A 44 -67.17 -50.50 15.93
CA GLU A 44 -66.13 -51.44 15.49
C GLU A 44 -64.82 -50.97 16.15
N PRO A 45 -64.01 -51.83 16.79
CA PRO A 45 -62.83 -51.35 17.50
C PRO A 45 -61.77 -50.82 16.54
N ASP A 46 -61.23 -49.64 16.84
CA ASP A 46 -60.16 -49.01 16.08
C ASP A 46 -58.85 -49.78 16.34
N TYR A 47 -58.52 -50.66 15.40
CA TYR A 47 -57.34 -51.50 15.39
C TYR A 47 -56.30 -50.94 14.42
N LEU A 48 -55.05 -50.75 14.86
CA LEU A 48 -53.93 -50.62 13.92
C LEU A 48 -53.58 -51.99 13.33
N ARG A 49 -53.42 -52.06 12.01
CA ARG A 49 -53.26 -53.31 11.25
C ARG A 49 -51.94 -53.39 10.50
N SER A 50 -51.57 -54.61 10.13
CA SER A 50 -50.41 -54.90 9.27
C SER A 50 -50.81 -54.86 7.78
N GLU A 51 -50.03 -54.20 6.93
CA GLU A 51 -50.32 -54.20 5.48
C GLU A 51 -50.13 -55.63 4.87
N PRO A 52 -51.15 -56.18 4.17
CA PRO A 52 -51.12 -57.56 3.69
C PRO A 52 -50.24 -57.76 2.43
N ARG A 53 -48.96 -58.08 2.63
CA ARG A 53 -47.98 -58.34 1.56
C ARG A 53 -48.29 -59.64 0.78
N LEU A 54 -48.24 -59.58 -0.56
CA LEU A 54 -48.31 -60.76 -1.43
C LEU A 54 -47.14 -61.73 -1.13
N ALA A 55 -47.48 -62.93 -0.68
CA ALA A 55 -46.55 -63.78 0.08
C ALA A 55 -45.39 -64.42 -0.72
N ALA A 56 -44.17 -64.26 -0.22
CA ALA A 56 -43.13 -65.30 -0.20
C ALA A 56 -42.00 -64.97 0.80
N THR A 57 -41.72 -65.88 1.75
CA THR A 57 -40.46 -66.06 2.52
C THR A 57 -39.78 -64.81 3.12
N ALA A 58 -39.65 -64.65 4.44
CA ALA A 58 -39.48 -65.68 5.47
C ALA A 58 -40.02 -65.26 6.85
N GLN A 59 -40.37 -66.23 7.71
CA GLN A 59 -40.68 -65.96 9.11
C GLN A 59 -39.40 -65.66 9.88
N ASN A 60 -39.15 -64.38 10.12
CA ASN A 60 -38.13 -63.94 11.06
C ASN A 60 -38.77 -63.93 12.45
N LEU A 61 -38.78 -65.09 13.12
CA LEU A 61 -39.26 -65.23 14.49
C LEU A 61 -38.32 -64.49 15.44
N GLY A 62 -38.51 -63.17 15.54
CA GLY A 62 -37.89 -62.32 16.54
C GLY A 62 -38.30 -62.76 17.96
N PRO A 63 -37.53 -62.36 18.98
CA PRO A 63 -38.01 -62.51 20.35
C PRO A 63 -39.30 -61.72 20.52
N SER A 64 -40.32 -62.35 21.10
CA SER A 64 -41.57 -61.66 21.47
C SER A 64 -41.28 -60.44 22.33
N LEU A 65 -42.12 -59.41 22.21
CA LEU A 65 -41.92 -58.16 22.95
C LEU A 65 -41.89 -58.41 24.47
N THR A 66 -41.11 -57.62 25.19
CA THR A 66 -41.00 -57.71 26.65
C THR A 66 -41.16 -56.33 27.27
N ASP A 67 -41.70 -56.25 28.49
CA ASP A 67 -41.97 -54.98 29.16
C ASP A 67 -40.71 -54.11 29.32
N GLN A 68 -39.54 -54.75 29.50
CA GLN A 68 -38.24 -54.09 29.57
C GLN A 68 -37.81 -53.46 28.23
N ALA A 69 -38.20 -54.04 27.10
CA ALA A 69 -37.94 -53.50 25.76
C ALA A 69 -38.97 -52.43 25.36
N LEU A 70 -40.22 -52.59 25.81
CA LEU A 70 -41.33 -51.66 25.59
C LEU A 70 -41.14 -50.32 26.33
N ALA A 71 -40.75 -50.36 27.61
CA ALA A 71 -40.70 -49.19 28.49
C ALA A 71 -39.97 -47.94 27.94
N PRO A 72 -38.75 -48.00 27.37
CA PRO A 72 -38.07 -46.80 26.86
C PRO A 72 -38.72 -46.22 25.59
N VAL A 73 -39.37 -47.06 24.77
CA VAL A 73 -40.08 -46.61 23.56
C VAL A 73 -41.41 -45.95 23.95
N LEU A 74 -42.12 -46.53 24.93
CA LEU A 74 -43.33 -45.95 25.51
C LEU A 74 -43.07 -44.58 26.15
N GLU A 75 -41.97 -44.42 26.89
CA GLU A 75 -41.61 -43.11 27.47
C GLU A 75 -41.40 -42.05 26.36
N GLN A 76 -40.80 -42.43 25.22
CA GLN A 76 -40.64 -41.50 24.10
C GLN A 76 -41.98 -41.21 23.39
N ALA A 77 -42.84 -42.19 23.17
CA ALA A 77 -44.17 -41.98 22.57
C ALA A 77 -45.02 -40.99 23.40
N ILE A 78 -44.98 -41.11 24.73
CA ILE A 78 -45.63 -40.16 25.66
C ILE A 78 -45.02 -38.75 25.55
N ARG A 79 -43.69 -38.63 25.44
CA ARG A 79 -43.02 -37.32 25.26
C ARG A 79 -43.41 -36.63 23.96
N LEU A 80 -43.56 -37.37 22.86
CA LEU A 80 -43.98 -36.82 21.56
C LEU A 80 -45.37 -36.19 21.66
N TRP A 81 -46.34 -36.89 22.25
CA TRP A 81 -47.68 -36.36 22.47
C TRP A 81 -47.72 -35.18 23.45
N ILE A 82 -46.89 -35.17 24.49
CA ILE A 82 -46.75 -34.00 25.40
C ILE A 82 -46.10 -32.79 24.69
N ALA A 83 -45.23 -33.02 23.70
CA ALA A 83 -44.63 -31.94 22.91
C ALA A 83 -45.60 -31.31 21.89
N GLY A 84 -46.59 -32.07 21.41
CA GLY A 84 -47.64 -31.63 20.47
C GLY A 84 -48.79 -30.81 21.10
N ASP A 85 -48.51 -30.01 22.13
CA ASP A 85 -49.41 -29.06 22.82
C ASP A 85 -50.84 -29.58 23.15
N ILE A 86 -50.93 -30.82 23.65
CA ILE A 86 -52.21 -31.38 24.11
C ILE A 86 -52.73 -30.67 25.37
N ASP A 87 -53.99 -30.22 25.34
CA ASP A 87 -54.64 -29.52 26.46
C ASP A 87 -54.63 -30.36 27.76
N GLY A 88 -54.60 -29.69 28.92
CA GLY A 88 -54.29 -30.29 30.22
C GLY A 88 -55.22 -31.41 30.65
N SER A 89 -56.48 -31.44 30.19
CA SER A 89 -57.41 -32.54 30.46
C SER A 89 -57.16 -33.80 29.62
N ARG A 90 -56.35 -33.73 28.55
CA ARG A 90 -55.84 -34.89 27.81
C ARG A 90 -54.58 -35.45 28.46
N ALA A 91 -53.70 -34.58 28.95
CA ALA A 91 -52.50 -34.99 29.68
C ALA A 91 -52.80 -35.81 30.94
N GLU A 92 -53.97 -35.62 31.60
CA GLU A 92 -54.38 -36.46 32.74
C GLU A 92 -54.64 -37.93 32.35
N ARG A 93 -55.09 -38.23 31.12
CA ARG A 93 -55.29 -39.63 30.65
C ARG A 93 -53.96 -40.35 30.40
N LEU A 94 -52.92 -39.63 29.98
CA LEU A 94 -51.56 -40.18 29.87
C LEU A 94 -50.96 -40.58 31.23
N ALA A 95 -51.49 -40.05 32.35
CA ALA A 95 -51.06 -40.41 33.69
C ALA A 95 -51.79 -41.65 34.26
N SER A 96 -52.89 -42.10 33.63
CA SER A 96 -53.60 -43.35 33.92
C SER A 96 -53.28 -44.50 32.94
N LEU A 97 -52.50 -44.22 31.89
CA LEU A 97 -52.19 -45.14 30.80
C LEU A 97 -51.60 -46.48 31.29
N GLU A 98 -52.29 -47.58 30.99
CA GLU A 98 -51.76 -48.94 31.12
C GLU A 98 -51.46 -49.50 29.72
N VAL A 99 -50.35 -50.23 29.56
CA VAL A 99 -50.02 -50.94 28.30
C VAL A 99 -49.79 -52.41 28.62
N ARG A 100 -50.30 -53.33 27.80
CA ARG A 100 -50.10 -54.78 27.96
C ARG A 100 -49.74 -55.46 26.65
N ILE A 101 -48.72 -56.31 26.71
CA ILE A 101 -48.32 -57.18 25.61
C ILE A 101 -49.19 -58.45 25.65
N VAL A 102 -49.89 -58.75 24.56
CA VAL A 102 -50.81 -59.89 24.43
C VAL A 102 -50.72 -60.53 23.04
N ASP A 103 -51.19 -61.76 22.91
CA ASP A 103 -51.34 -62.48 21.63
C ASP A 103 -52.61 -61.97 20.92
N LEU A 104 -52.46 -61.05 19.94
CA LEU A 104 -53.60 -60.44 19.24
C LEU A 104 -54.04 -61.28 18.01
N PRO A 105 -55.29 -61.11 17.52
CA PRO A 105 -55.72 -61.78 16.30
C PRO A 105 -54.88 -61.35 15.09
N THR A 106 -54.47 -62.31 14.27
CA THR A 106 -53.69 -62.10 13.03
C THR A 106 -54.22 -60.95 12.18
N GLY A 107 -53.33 -60.04 11.80
CA GLY A 107 -53.61 -58.78 11.10
C GLY A 107 -53.71 -57.54 11.99
N ILE A 108 -53.49 -57.65 13.31
CA ILE A 108 -53.62 -56.54 14.27
C ILE A 108 -52.28 -56.34 15.01
N LEU A 109 -51.83 -55.09 15.10
CA LEU A 109 -50.58 -54.69 15.75
C LEU A 109 -50.83 -54.05 17.13
N GLY A 110 -51.95 -53.36 17.29
CA GLY A 110 -52.36 -52.69 18.52
C GLY A 110 -53.86 -52.46 18.62
N GLN A 111 -54.31 -52.11 19.84
CA GLN A 111 -55.66 -51.61 20.12
C GLN A 111 -55.70 -50.78 21.41
N ALA A 112 -56.30 -49.60 21.38
CA ALA A 112 -56.72 -48.86 22.57
C ALA A 112 -58.12 -49.28 23.06
N ASP A 113 -58.31 -49.36 24.37
CA ASP A 113 -59.59 -49.50 25.07
C ASP A 113 -59.61 -48.54 26.28
N GLY A 114 -60.12 -47.33 26.06
CA GLY A 114 -60.18 -46.27 27.07
C GLY A 114 -58.79 -45.72 27.42
N ASP A 115 -58.21 -46.17 28.52
CA ASP A 115 -56.86 -45.82 28.99
C ASP A 115 -55.91 -47.05 29.01
N LEU A 116 -56.34 -48.20 28.44
CA LEU A 116 -55.54 -49.42 28.29
C LEU A 116 -55.16 -49.59 26.81
N ILE A 117 -53.87 -49.75 26.52
CA ILE A 117 -53.37 -50.17 25.20
C ILE A 117 -52.98 -51.64 25.23
N LEU A 118 -53.44 -52.40 24.26
CA LEU A 118 -52.98 -53.75 23.96
C LEU A 118 -52.02 -53.70 22.77
N ILE A 119 -50.86 -54.34 22.89
CA ILE A 119 -49.83 -54.45 21.84
C ILE A 119 -49.59 -55.92 21.54
N ASP A 120 -49.47 -56.27 20.26
CA ASP A 120 -49.21 -57.65 19.86
C ASP A 120 -47.83 -58.19 20.31
N ALA A 121 -47.77 -59.49 20.62
CA ALA A 121 -46.59 -60.13 21.16
C ALA A 121 -45.46 -60.33 20.12
N ASP A 122 -45.75 -60.52 18.83
CA ASP A 122 -44.73 -60.76 17.79
C ASP A 122 -44.86 -59.89 16.51
N ALA A 123 -45.74 -58.88 16.56
CA ALA A 123 -46.05 -57.94 15.49
C ALA A 123 -46.65 -58.65 14.26
N ASP A 124 -47.70 -59.45 14.46
CA ASP A 124 -48.35 -60.25 13.41
C ASP A 124 -47.35 -61.15 12.65
N GLY A 125 -46.37 -61.70 13.37
CA GLY A 125 -45.31 -62.55 12.85
C GLY A 125 -44.21 -61.83 12.04
N PHE A 126 -44.24 -60.49 11.94
CA PHE A 126 -43.18 -59.69 11.30
C PHE A 126 -42.01 -59.35 12.25
N GLY A 127 -42.26 -59.33 13.55
CA GLY A 127 -41.27 -58.97 14.58
C GLY A 127 -41.11 -57.46 14.78
N TRP A 128 -40.98 -57.06 16.04
CA TRP A 128 -40.80 -55.67 16.43
C TRP A 128 -39.38 -55.14 16.14
N PHE A 129 -39.30 -53.97 15.50
CA PHE A 129 -38.16 -53.07 15.62
C PHE A 129 -38.32 -52.25 16.89
N VAL A 130 -37.52 -52.60 17.91
CA VAL A 130 -37.38 -51.84 19.16
C VAL A 130 -36.16 -50.95 19.00
N ASP A 131 -36.42 -49.67 18.75
CA ASP A 131 -35.39 -48.64 18.59
C ASP A 131 -34.57 -48.46 19.89
N SER A 132 -33.25 -48.40 19.76
CA SER A 132 -32.33 -48.20 20.90
C SER A 132 -32.09 -46.71 21.22
N THR A 133 -32.47 -45.84 20.29
CA THR A 133 -32.39 -44.38 20.30
C THR A 133 -33.70 -43.74 19.79
N PRO A 134 -34.88 -43.98 20.44
CA PRO A 134 -36.20 -43.62 19.90
C PRO A 134 -36.48 -42.15 19.56
N GLY A 135 -35.56 -41.23 19.87
CA GLY A 135 -35.68 -39.80 19.52
C GLY A 135 -34.83 -39.35 18.33
N GLU A 136 -34.01 -40.22 17.75
CA GLU A 136 -32.99 -39.85 16.74
C GLU A 136 -33.31 -40.37 15.31
N SER A 137 -34.23 -41.34 15.18
CA SER A 137 -34.71 -41.94 13.91
C SER A 137 -33.60 -42.37 12.91
N SER A 138 -32.39 -42.67 13.40
CA SER A 138 -31.17 -42.83 12.61
C SER A 138 -31.14 -44.07 11.70
N GLU A 139 -32.03 -45.02 11.95
CA GLU A 139 -32.18 -46.30 11.27
C GLU A 139 -33.03 -46.19 9.98
N TYR A 140 -33.54 -45.00 9.67
CA TYR A 140 -34.34 -44.70 8.48
C TYR A 140 -33.63 -43.66 7.59
N GLU A 141 -33.14 -44.09 6.42
CA GLU A 141 -32.33 -43.25 5.53
C GLU A 141 -33.16 -42.39 4.56
N VAL A 142 -34.44 -42.71 4.37
CA VAL A 142 -35.32 -42.06 3.37
C VAL A 142 -36.53 -41.41 4.03
N THR A 143 -36.55 -40.07 4.09
CA THR A 143 -37.73 -39.28 4.47
C THR A 143 -38.69 -39.10 3.29
N LEU A 144 -39.97 -39.36 3.50
CA LEU A 144 -41.09 -39.05 2.61
C LEU A 144 -41.94 -37.89 3.16
N SER A 145 -42.73 -37.27 2.28
CA SER A 145 -43.70 -36.24 2.66
C SER A 145 -44.74 -36.80 3.66
N GLY A 146 -45.11 -35.99 4.67
CA GLY A 146 -46.08 -36.37 5.69
C GLY A 146 -45.50 -37.07 6.93
N GLY A 147 -44.21 -36.88 7.22
CA GLY A 147 -43.57 -37.43 8.43
C GLY A 147 -43.25 -38.93 8.36
N GLN A 148 -43.33 -39.54 7.19
CA GLN A 148 -42.97 -40.94 7.00
C GLN A 148 -41.48 -41.12 6.73
N LEU A 149 -40.87 -42.09 7.39
CA LEU A 149 -39.47 -42.49 7.19
C LEU A 149 -39.41 -43.95 6.75
N ILE A 150 -38.50 -44.29 5.84
CA ILE A 150 -38.28 -45.64 5.31
C ILE A 150 -36.84 -46.09 5.56
N ALA A 151 -36.70 -47.31 6.04
CA ALA A 151 -35.43 -48.00 6.27
C ALA A 151 -34.85 -48.56 4.96
N ASP A 152 -33.53 -48.47 4.77
CA ASP A 152 -32.86 -49.18 3.67
C ASP A 152 -32.77 -50.70 3.95
N THR A 153 -32.60 -51.49 2.89
CA THR A 153 -32.31 -52.93 2.91
C THR A 153 -31.18 -53.37 3.87
N GLY A 154 -30.24 -52.49 4.21
CA GLY A 154 -29.16 -52.72 5.17
C GLY A 154 -29.49 -52.35 6.62
N SER A 155 -30.65 -51.76 6.90
CA SER A 155 -31.08 -51.34 8.23
C SER A 155 -31.77 -52.45 9.02
N ASP A 156 -31.56 -52.44 10.34
CA ASP A 156 -32.19 -53.36 11.28
C ASP A 156 -33.73 -53.24 11.31
N ALA A 157 -34.30 -52.12 10.83
CA ALA A 157 -35.75 -51.90 10.77
C ALA A 157 -36.43 -52.48 9.51
N PHE A 158 -35.68 -52.83 8.45
CA PHE A 158 -36.18 -52.99 7.07
C PHE A 158 -37.43 -53.89 6.87
N ASP A 159 -37.43 -55.11 7.40
CA ASP A 159 -38.55 -56.06 7.30
C ASP A 159 -39.25 -56.25 8.67
N ARG A 160 -39.24 -55.22 9.55
CA ARG A 160 -39.86 -55.24 10.90
C ARG A 160 -40.86 -54.08 11.10
N ILE A 161 -41.75 -54.20 12.09
CA ILE A 161 -42.72 -53.15 12.46
C ILE A 161 -42.09 -52.20 13.50
N ASP A 162 -42.18 -50.88 13.28
CA ASP A 162 -41.66 -49.86 14.20
C ASP A 162 -42.54 -49.72 15.47
N LEU A 163 -42.01 -50.13 16.63
CA LEU A 163 -42.76 -50.08 17.88
C LEU A 163 -43.10 -48.64 18.32
N LEU A 164 -42.27 -47.65 17.99
CA LEU A 164 -42.53 -46.26 18.34
C LEU A 164 -43.78 -45.74 17.62
N THR A 165 -43.88 -45.97 16.30
CA THR A 165 -45.03 -45.60 15.48
C THR A 165 -46.33 -46.18 16.02
N VAL A 166 -46.36 -47.48 16.34
CA VAL A 166 -47.55 -48.13 16.92
C VAL A 166 -47.93 -47.47 18.26
N LEU A 167 -46.98 -47.23 19.15
CA LEU A 167 -47.29 -46.61 20.45
C LEU A 167 -47.74 -45.15 20.30
N VAL A 168 -47.24 -44.40 19.32
CA VAL A 168 -47.74 -43.05 19.02
C VAL A 168 -49.17 -43.12 18.46
N HIS A 169 -49.49 -44.06 17.57
CA HIS A 169 -50.85 -44.27 17.06
C HIS A 169 -51.84 -44.62 18.18
N GLU A 170 -51.54 -45.65 18.99
CA GLU A 170 -52.44 -46.10 20.05
C GLU A 170 -52.63 -45.05 21.16
N ILE A 171 -51.58 -44.26 21.47
CA ILE A 171 -51.72 -43.11 22.38
C ILE A 171 -52.58 -41.99 21.75
N GLY A 172 -52.62 -41.87 20.42
CA GLY A 172 -53.53 -40.98 19.70
C GLY A 172 -54.99 -41.24 20.03
N HIS A 173 -55.43 -42.50 19.98
CA HIS A 173 -56.76 -42.93 20.44
C HIS A 173 -56.97 -42.61 21.93
N VAL A 174 -55.95 -42.83 22.78
CA VAL A 174 -56.01 -42.51 24.22
C VAL A 174 -56.02 -41.00 24.52
N VAL A 175 -55.61 -40.11 23.61
CA VAL A 175 -55.84 -38.65 23.75
C VAL A 175 -57.06 -38.14 22.95
N GLY A 176 -57.68 -39.00 22.13
CA GLY A 176 -58.91 -38.75 21.39
C GLY A 176 -58.69 -38.14 20.00
N PHE A 177 -57.86 -38.81 19.20
CA PHE A 177 -57.86 -38.74 17.74
C PHE A 177 -58.31 -40.09 17.18
N ASP A 178 -59.18 -40.07 16.18
CA ASP A 178 -59.66 -41.27 15.48
C ASP A 178 -58.84 -41.46 14.17
N HIS A 179 -59.01 -42.59 13.47
CA HIS A 179 -58.34 -42.86 12.18
C HIS A 179 -58.66 -41.82 11.08
N ASP A 180 -59.83 -41.17 11.14
CA ASP A 180 -60.26 -40.11 10.20
C ASP A 180 -59.58 -38.73 10.46
N SER A 181 -58.53 -38.66 11.29
CA SER A 181 -57.83 -37.40 11.61
C SER A 181 -56.70 -37.06 10.63
N ASP A 182 -56.41 -35.76 10.46
CA ASP A 182 -55.37 -35.24 9.52
C ASP A 182 -53.90 -35.59 9.92
N LEU A 183 -53.70 -36.47 10.91
CA LEU A 183 -52.39 -36.92 11.38
C LEU A 183 -51.97 -38.21 10.69
N ALA A 184 -50.89 -38.18 9.90
CA ALA A 184 -50.42 -39.34 9.15
C ALA A 184 -50.08 -40.58 10.01
N VAL A 185 -49.78 -40.41 11.30
CA VAL A 185 -49.54 -41.52 12.24
C VAL A 185 -50.82 -42.25 12.65
N MET A 186 -52.00 -41.65 12.43
CA MET A 186 -53.32 -42.24 12.72
C MET A 186 -53.88 -43.09 11.56
N ASP A 187 -53.12 -43.31 10.48
CA ASP A 187 -53.51 -44.22 9.41
C ASP A 187 -53.70 -45.67 9.94
N ALA A 188 -54.70 -46.38 9.42
CA ALA A 188 -55.19 -47.63 10.02
C ALA A 188 -54.35 -48.88 9.65
N ASP A 189 -53.48 -48.77 8.64
CA ASP A 189 -52.61 -49.84 8.14
C ASP A 189 -51.12 -49.40 8.18
N LEU A 190 -50.24 -50.20 8.79
CA LEU A 190 -48.80 -49.97 8.88
C LEU A 190 -48.00 -51.09 8.18
N SER A 191 -47.05 -50.70 7.31
CA SER A 191 -46.09 -51.63 6.69
C SER A 191 -44.80 -51.75 7.49
N VAL A 192 -44.12 -52.88 7.31
CA VAL A 192 -42.73 -53.07 7.77
C VAL A 192 -41.77 -52.04 7.16
N GLY A 193 -40.69 -51.73 7.89
CA GLY A 193 -39.64 -50.81 7.44
C GLY A 193 -40.02 -49.33 7.43
N ARG A 194 -41.19 -48.97 7.96
CA ARG A 194 -41.72 -47.60 8.03
C ARG A 194 -41.80 -47.12 9.47
N ARG A 195 -41.40 -45.86 9.70
CA ARG A 195 -41.79 -45.05 10.86
C ARG A 195 -42.70 -43.93 10.41
N ILE A 196 -43.65 -43.52 11.25
CA ILE A 196 -44.45 -42.31 11.05
C ILE A 196 -44.29 -41.40 12.26
N GLU A 197 -43.78 -40.19 12.03
CA GLU A 197 -43.53 -39.19 13.06
C GLU A 197 -44.76 -38.28 13.27
N LEU A 198 -44.96 -37.85 14.52
CA LEU A 198 -46.06 -36.97 14.92
C LEU A 198 -45.78 -35.52 14.46
N ALA A 199 -46.16 -35.20 13.23
CA ALA A 199 -45.96 -33.88 12.62
C ALA A 199 -46.87 -32.80 13.22
N ASP A 200 -46.35 -31.56 13.29
CA ASP A 200 -47.10 -30.38 13.75
C ASP A 200 -48.22 -29.99 12.76
N THR A 201 -49.36 -29.56 13.27
CA THR A 201 -50.63 -29.47 12.50
C THR A 201 -50.87 -28.07 11.90
N ASP A 202 -49.97 -27.61 11.02
CA ASP A 202 -50.26 -26.43 10.18
C ASP A 202 -49.58 -26.50 8.78
N ARG A 203 -50.42 -26.75 7.75
CA ARG A 203 -50.08 -27.15 6.34
C ARG A 203 -49.76 -28.67 6.26
N VAL A 204 -50.17 -29.41 5.21
CA VAL A 204 -50.27 -29.05 3.78
C VAL A 204 -51.54 -29.59 3.14
N GLY A 205 -52.15 -28.80 2.24
CA GLY A 205 -53.07 -29.30 1.22
C GLY A 205 -52.38 -29.46 -0.14
N SER A 206 -52.79 -30.48 -0.90
CA SER A 206 -52.37 -30.83 -2.27
C SER A 206 -51.06 -31.64 -2.43
N LEU A 207 -51.24 -32.90 -2.82
CA LEU A 207 -50.32 -33.62 -3.72
C LEU A 207 -50.46 -33.05 -5.16
N PRO A 208 -49.59 -33.42 -6.11
CA PRO A 208 -48.13 -33.46 -6.00
C PRO A 208 -47.46 -32.58 -7.08
N VAL A 209 -46.27 -32.06 -6.80
CA VAL A 209 -45.35 -31.58 -7.85
C VAL A 209 -43.96 -32.15 -7.58
N THR A 210 -43.28 -32.60 -8.63
CA THR A 210 -41.86 -33.00 -8.59
C THR A 210 -40.98 -31.82 -8.19
N SER A 211 -39.88 -32.11 -7.47
CA SER A 211 -38.74 -31.25 -7.14
C SER A 211 -38.79 -29.84 -7.72
N ALA A 212 -39.11 -28.89 -6.83
CA ALA A 212 -38.87 -27.46 -6.97
C ALA A 212 -38.34 -26.94 -5.64
N LEU A 213 -37.52 -25.88 -5.68
CA LEU A 213 -37.23 -25.08 -4.49
C LEU A 213 -38.55 -24.50 -3.98
N THR A 214 -38.87 -24.68 -2.71
CA THR A 214 -40.11 -24.14 -2.16
C THR A 214 -39.98 -22.65 -1.91
N LEU A 215 -40.75 -21.85 -2.66
CA LEU A 215 -41.09 -20.48 -2.29
C LEU A 215 -42.06 -20.55 -1.09
N ASP A 216 -41.57 -20.26 0.10
CA ASP A 216 -42.39 -20.15 1.30
C ASP A 216 -43.42 -19.00 1.14
N PRO A 217 -44.62 -19.03 1.78
CA PRO A 217 -45.54 -17.88 1.84
C PRO A 217 -44.95 -16.54 2.35
N LEU A 218 -43.72 -16.53 2.90
CA LEU A 218 -42.90 -15.34 3.18
C LEU A 218 -42.01 -14.89 2.01
N ALA A 219 -42.19 -15.48 0.82
CA ALA A 219 -41.41 -15.27 -0.40
C ALA A 219 -39.90 -15.59 -0.27
N VAL A 220 -39.57 -16.64 0.49
CA VAL A 220 -38.20 -17.14 0.68
C VAL A 220 -37.94 -18.30 -0.27
N LEU A 221 -36.90 -18.19 -1.10
CA LEU A 221 -36.30 -19.29 -1.86
C LEU A 221 -35.21 -19.95 -1.01
N ASN A 222 -35.38 -21.24 -0.69
CA ASN A 222 -34.44 -21.97 0.17
C ASN A 222 -33.79 -23.16 -0.54
N GLY A 223 -32.52 -22.99 -0.92
CA GLY A 223 -31.66 -24.01 -1.53
C GLY A 223 -30.74 -24.75 -0.56
N SER A 224 -30.88 -24.59 0.76
CA SER A 224 -29.97 -25.21 1.74
C SER A 224 -29.97 -26.75 1.73
N SER A 225 -30.96 -27.39 1.12
CA SER A 225 -31.05 -28.84 0.90
C SER A 225 -30.42 -29.33 -0.42
N ASP A 226 -29.96 -28.42 -1.29
CA ASP A 226 -29.31 -28.78 -2.55
C ASP A 226 -27.85 -29.18 -2.35
N ALA A 227 -27.30 -29.96 -3.28
CA ALA A 227 -25.91 -30.43 -3.28
C ALA A 227 -25.09 -29.86 -4.44
N GLY A 228 -25.75 -29.29 -5.46
CA GLY A 228 -25.13 -28.67 -6.62
C GLY A 228 -24.97 -27.15 -6.48
N PRO A 229 -24.19 -26.50 -7.37
CA PRO A 229 -24.02 -25.06 -7.38
C PRO A 229 -25.24 -24.34 -7.97
N ILE A 230 -25.92 -23.54 -7.16
CA ILE A 230 -27.16 -22.84 -7.54
C ILE A 230 -26.85 -21.47 -8.16
N THR A 231 -27.45 -21.15 -9.31
CA THR A 231 -27.43 -19.83 -9.94
C THR A 231 -28.81 -19.19 -9.91
N PHE A 232 -28.94 -18.09 -9.19
CA PHE A 232 -30.14 -17.26 -9.05
C PHE A 232 -30.05 -16.05 -9.99
N ARG A 233 -30.79 -16.05 -11.10
CA ARG A 233 -30.87 -14.91 -12.04
C ARG A 233 -32.06 -14.03 -11.69
N ILE A 234 -31.80 -12.82 -11.18
CA ILE A 234 -32.81 -11.83 -10.78
C ILE A 234 -33.26 -11.02 -11.99
N PHE A 235 -34.56 -10.96 -12.25
CA PHE A 235 -35.18 -10.20 -13.35
C PHE A 235 -36.58 -9.66 -12.98
N ASP A 236 -37.33 -9.17 -13.96
CA ASP A 236 -38.66 -8.52 -13.82
C ASP A 236 -39.53 -8.87 -15.06
N ASP A 237 -40.59 -9.67 -14.89
CA ASP A 237 -41.51 -10.05 -15.97
C ASP A 237 -42.67 -9.07 -16.16
N ILE A 238 -42.34 -7.90 -16.73
CA ILE A 238 -43.29 -6.85 -17.13
C ILE A 238 -44.43 -7.35 -18.07
N ALA A 239 -44.37 -8.58 -18.59
CA ALA A 239 -45.47 -9.16 -19.37
C ALA A 239 -46.69 -9.57 -18.52
N ASN A 240 -46.52 -9.83 -17.22
CA ASN A 240 -47.59 -10.24 -16.32
C ASN A 240 -48.39 -9.01 -15.84
N LEU A 241 -49.50 -8.74 -16.54
CA LEU A 241 -50.43 -7.65 -16.23
C LEU A 241 -51.30 -7.95 -14.98
N GLY A 242 -50.64 -8.15 -13.84
CA GLY A 242 -51.25 -8.48 -12.54
C GLY A 242 -50.33 -8.35 -11.33
N ASP A 243 -49.01 -8.39 -11.51
CA ASP A 243 -48.01 -8.54 -10.44
C ASP A 243 -47.70 -7.19 -9.74
N ASP A 244 -47.13 -7.22 -8.52
CA ASP A 244 -46.99 -6.01 -7.67
C ASP A 244 -45.83 -5.12 -8.16
N PRO A 245 -46.08 -3.88 -8.66
CA PRO A 245 -45.09 -3.09 -9.39
C PRO A 245 -43.95 -2.58 -8.49
N GLY A 246 -42.91 -3.40 -8.37
CA GLY A 246 -41.70 -3.13 -7.59
C GLY A 246 -41.10 -4.35 -6.89
N VAL A 247 -41.70 -5.54 -6.94
CA VAL A 247 -41.05 -6.79 -6.51
C VAL A 247 -40.21 -7.36 -7.67
N LEU A 248 -39.46 -8.45 -7.44
CA LEU A 248 -38.49 -9.01 -8.38
C LEU A 248 -38.65 -10.53 -8.52
N ASP A 249 -38.45 -11.02 -9.74
CA ASP A 249 -38.54 -12.43 -10.08
C ASP A 249 -37.15 -13.08 -10.12
N VAL A 250 -37.09 -14.40 -9.89
CA VAL A 250 -35.84 -15.16 -9.88
C VAL A 250 -35.96 -16.43 -10.70
N GLU A 251 -35.16 -16.55 -11.75
CA GLU A 251 -34.92 -17.80 -12.47
C GLU A 251 -33.80 -18.56 -11.76
N VAL A 252 -34.06 -19.80 -11.36
CA VAL A 252 -33.04 -20.68 -10.78
C VAL A 252 -32.54 -21.68 -11.80
N THR A 253 -31.22 -21.80 -11.90
CA THR A 253 -30.54 -22.84 -12.68
C THR A 253 -29.43 -23.51 -11.87
N GLY A 254 -29.14 -24.78 -12.15
CA GLY A 254 -28.09 -25.56 -11.48
C GLY A 254 -28.52 -26.34 -10.23
N ALA A 255 -29.75 -26.16 -9.75
CA ALA A 255 -30.28 -26.86 -8.57
C ALA A 255 -30.67 -28.32 -8.88
N ASP A 256 -30.17 -29.28 -8.09
CA ASP A 256 -30.65 -30.68 -8.11
C ASP A 256 -32.13 -30.76 -7.69
N SER A 257 -32.57 -29.83 -6.86
CA SER A 257 -33.94 -29.66 -6.38
C SER A 257 -34.91 -28.99 -7.37
N GLY A 258 -34.45 -28.55 -8.55
CA GLY A 258 -35.33 -28.15 -9.67
C GLY A 258 -35.20 -26.70 -10.13
N ASN A 259 -35.01 -26.55 -11.45
CA ASN A 259 -34.80 -25.26 -12.13
C ASN A 259 -36.14 -24.68 -12.63
N LEU A 260 -36.56 -23.53 -12.10
CA LEU A 260 -37.82 -22.84 -12.41
C LEU A 260 -37.67 -21.31 -12.27
N ILE A 261 -38.70 -20.58 -12.71
CA ILE A 261 -38.91 -19.16 -12.38
C ILE A 261 -39.80 -19.08 -11.15
N TYR A 262 -39.48 -18.16 -10.24
CA TYR A 262 -40.23 -17.86 -9.03
C TYR A 262 -40.51 -16.35 -8.96
N ASN A 263 -41.76 -15.97 -8.72
CA ASN A 263 -42.20 -14.57 -8.70
C ASN A 263 -42.14 -13.99 -7.28
N ASP A 264 -42.19 -12.66 -7.19
CA ASP A 264 -42.34 -11.88 -5.94
C ASP A 264 -41.29 -12.17 -4.84
N VAL A 265 -40.06 -12.56 -5.21
CA VAL A 265 -39.07 -13.11 -4.27
C VAL A 265 -38.51 -12.04 -3.32
N SER A 266 -38.48 -12.35 -2.02
CA SER A 266 -37.97 -11.46 -0.96
C SER A 266 -36.62 -11.90 -0.38
N SER A 267 -36.32 -13.20 -0.39
CA SER A 267 -35.07 -13.73 0.15
C SER A 267 -34.55 -14.94 -0.59
N LEU A 268 -33.22 -15.03 -0.72
CA LEU A 268 -32.49 -16.16 -1.30
C LEU A 268 -31.63 -16.85 -0.23
N ILE A 269 -31.64 -18.17 -0.22
CA ILE A 269 -30.71 -18.98 0.56
C ILE A 269 -30.09 -19.99 -0.41
N GLY A 270 -28.76 -19.96 -0.56
CA GLY A 270 -28.04 -20.98 -1.31
C GLY A 270 -27.92 -22.30 -0.53
N SER A 271 -27.08 -23.18 -1.06
CA SER A 271 -26.84 -24.51 -0.53
C SER A 271 -25.83 -24.52 0.63
N LEU A 272 -25.98 -25.50 1.53
CA LEU A 272 -25.04 -25.70 2.64
C LEU A 272 -23.75 -26.45 2.23
N LEU A 273 -23.72 -26.99 1.01
CA LEU A 273 -22.72 -27.98 0.56
C LEU A 273 -21.89 -27.53 -0.66
N SER A 274 -22.35 -26.51 -1.40
CA SER A 274 -21.58 -25.84 -2.44
C SER A 274 -20.59 -24.82 -1.86
N PHE A 275 -19.71 -24.33 -2.73
CA PHE A 275 -18.90 -23.12 -2.50
C PHE A 275 -18.83 -22.28 -3.79
N ALA A 276 -19.86 -22.38 -4.63
CA ALA A 276 -19.91 -21.84 -5.98
C ALA A 276 -21.28 -21.25 -6.34
N ASP A 277 -22.14 -20.99 -5.36
CA ASP A 277 -23.48 -20.47 -5.62
C ASP A 277 -23.39 -19.00 -6.07
N GLN A 278 -24.30 -18.57 -6.95
CA GLN A 278 -24.19 -17.32 -7.69
C GLN A 278 -25.51 -16.55 -7.74
N ILE A 279 -25.47 -15.24 -7.46
CA ILE A 279 -26.56 -14.32 -7.83
C ILE A 279 -26.14 -13.49 -9.05
N VAL A 280 -27.00 -13.49 -10.07
CA VAL A 280 -26.84 -12.82 -11.37
C VAL A 280 -27.97 -11.80 -11.52
N VAL A 281 -27.71 -10.51 -11.30
CA VAL A 281 -28.71 -9.46 -11.59
C VAL A 281 -28.81 -9.27 -13.11
N ASP A 282 -29.97 -9.47 -13.71
CA ASP A 282 -30.19 -9.29 -15.16
C ASP A 282 -31.18 -8.15 -15.46
N ILE A 283 -31.09 -7.10 -14.64
CA ILE A 283 -31.78 -5.82 -14.82
C ILE A 283 -30.71 -4.74 -14.95
N ASP A 284 -30.72 -3.98 -16.04
CA ASP A 284 -29.71 -2.95 -16.31
C ASP A 284 -30.03 -1.61 -15.62
N ALA A 285 -30.10 -1.66 -14.29
CA ALA A 285 -30.39 -0.54 -13.39
C ALA A 285 -29.38 -0.51 -12.24
N TYR A 286 -29.24 0.64 -11.55
CA TYR A 286 -28.26 0.79 -10.46
C TYR A 286 -28.48 -0.26 -9.36
N VAL A 287 -27.48 -1.12 -9.12
CA VAL A 287 -27.53 -2.17 -8.10
C VAL A 287 -26.76 -1.73 -6.86
N LYS A 288 -27.34 -1.98 -5.68
CA LYS A 288 -26.65 -1.84 -4.41
C LYS A 288 -26.59 -3.19 -3.69
N TRP A 289 -25.40 -3.73 -3.57
CA TRP A 289 -25.07 -4.84 -2.69
C TRP A 289 -24.68 -4.31 -1.31
N ASN A 290 -25.21 -4.92 -0.26
CA ASN A 290 -24.92 -4.57 1.12
C ASN A 290 -24.60 -5.85 1.90
N LEU A 291 -23.30 -6.15 1.95
CA LEU A 291 -22.71 -7.33 2.57
C LEU A 291 -22.63 -7.12 4.08
N SER A 292 -23.63 -7.64 4.80
CA SER A 292 -23.72 -7.56 6.26
C SER A 292 -23.09 -8.76 6.99
N GLY A 293 -22.79 -9.84 6.26
CA GLY A 293 -22.10 -11.03 6.77
C GLY A 293 -21.22 -11.67 5.68
N LEU A 294 -20.61 -12.81 6.00
CA LEU A 294 -19.88 -13.62 5.03
C LEU A 294 -20.88 -14.45 4.22
N ASN A 295 -20.77 -14.39 2.89
CA ASN A 295 -21.67 -15.01 1.91
C ASN A 295 -23.15 -14.61 2.13
N ALA A 296 -23.38 -13.44 2.74
CA ALA A 296 -24.71 -12.99 3.17
C ALA A 296 -24.85 -11.46 3.20
N GLY A 297 -26.04 -10.99 2.85
CA GLY A 297 -26.32 -9.57 2.75
C GLY A 297 -27.69 -9.27 2.14
N THR A 298 -27.73 -8.17 1.40
CA THR A 298 -28.91 -7.68 0.68
C THR A 298 -28.50 -7.15 -0.69
N VAL A 299 -29.35 -7.34 -1.69
CA VAL A 299 -29.23 -6.74 -3.03
C VAL A 299 -30.46 -5.87 -3.30
N THR A 300 -30.26 -4.67 -3.83
CA THR A 300 -31.34 -3.73 -4.14
C THR A 300 -31.14 -3.19 -5.54
N VAL A 301 -32.08 -3.46 -6.44
CA VAL A 301 -32.09 -2.91 -7.80
C VAL A 301 -32.88 -1.60 -7.79
N SER A 302 -32.35 -0.55 -8.41
CA SER A 302 -32.97 0.78 -8.35
C SER A 302 -34.34 0.82 -9.05
N GLY A 303 -35.39 1.03 -8.25
CA GLY A 303 -36.79 0.96 -8.68
C GLY A 303 -37.60 -0.10 -7.94
N TYR A 304 -36.92 -1.07 -7.33
CA TYR A 304 -37.51 -2.31 -6.80
C TYR A 304 -37.23 -2.49 -5.30
N ALA A 305 -37.86 -3.52 -4.74
CA ALA A 305 -37.64 -4.01 -3.38
C ALA A 305 -36.21 -4.55 -3.17
N THR A 306 -35.83 -4.66 -1.90
CA THR A 306 -34.57 -5.28 -1.49
C THR A 306 -34.77 -6.77 -1.26
N ILE A 307 -33.97 -7.59 -1.95
CA ILE A 307 -33.84 -9.03 -1.68
C ILE A 307 -32.76 -9.24 -0.62
N SER A 308 -33.02 -10.05 0.41
CA SER A 308 -31.96 -10.58 1.29
C SER A 308 -31.31 -11.85 0.70
N PHE A 309 -30.05 -12.10 1.01
CA PHE A 309 -29.40 -13.36 0.63
C PHE A 309 -28.47 -13.91 1.72
N SER A 310 -28.29 -15.23 1.73
CA SER A 310 -27.28 -15.93 2.52
C SER A 310 -26.83 -17.22 1.83
N GLN A 311 -25.64 -17.73 2.19
CA GLN A 311 -25.02 -18.91 1.58
C GLN A 311 -24.79 -18.73 0.06
N VAL A 312 -24.28 -17.56 -0.35
CA VAL A 312 -23.92 -17.28 -1.75
C VAL A 312 -22.48 -16.79 -1.85
N GLU A 313 -21.67 -17.50 -2.64
CA GLU A 313 -20.24 -17.23 -2.79
C GLU A 313 -19.93 -16.22 -3.89
N ASN A 314 -20.77 -16.12 -4.92
CA ASN A 314 -20.53 -15.32 -6.11
C ASN A 314 -21.67 -14.31 -6.31
N ILE A 315 -21.31 -13.04 -6.53
CA ILE A 315 -22.28 -11.98 -6.82
C ILE A 315 -21.88 -11.26 -8.10
N THR A 316 -22.86 -10.98 -8.96
CA THR A 316 -22.61 -10.52 -10.32
C THR A 316 -23.60 -9.42 -10.70
N GLY A 317 -23.07 -8.20 -10.89
CA GLY A 317 -23.79 -6.92 -11.05
C GLY A 317 -24.55 -6.71 -12.36
N ALA A 318 -25.02 -5.49 -12.59
CA ALA A 318 -25.77 -5.10 -13.80
C ALA A 318 -24.86 -4.94 -15.03
N LEU A 319 -25.41 -5.15 -16.23
CA LEU A 319 -24.60 -5.30 -17.44
C LEU A 319 -23.90 -3.99 -17.91
N THR A 320 -24.53 -2.83 -17.72
CA THR A 320 -23.96 -1.51 -18.07
C THR A 320 -24.23 -0.40 -17.05
N ALA A 321 -25.23 -0.59 -16.18
CA ALA A 321 -25.50 0.29 -15.04
C ALA A 321 -24.41 0.18 -13.95
N ASN A 322 -24.43 1.10 -12.99
CA ASN A 322 -23.48 1.11 -11.89
C ASN A 322 -23.83 0.06 -10.83
N ASP A 323 -22.81 -0.51 -10.20
CA ASP A 323 -22.93 -1.34 -9.01
C ASP A 323 -22.31 -0.65 -7.79
N ALA A 324 -22.88 -0.83 -6.61
CA ALA A 324 -22.34 -0.32 -5.35
C ALA A 324 -22.23 -1.43 -4.29
N PHE A 325 -21.01 -1.81 -3.95
CA PHE A 325 -20.70 -2.83 -2.94
C PHE A 325 -20.42 -2.17 -1.59
N ILE A 326 -21.38 -2.24 -0.66
CA ILE A 326 -21.19 -1.86 0.74
C ILE A 326 -20.77 -3.09 1.53
N VAL A 327 -19.68 -2.99 2.29
CA VAL A 327 -19.05 -4.10 3.02
C VAL A 327 -18.93 -3.73 4.49
N GLY A 328 -19.75 -4.34 5.34
CA GLY A 328 -19.70 -4.16 6.79
C GLY A 328 -18.48 -4.84 7.44
N ASP A 329 -18.31 -4.66 8.75
CA ASP A 329 -17.14 -5.18 9.50
C ASP A 329 -17.01 -6.72 9.50
N LEU A 330 -18.08 -7.43 9.14
CA LEU A 330 -18.15 -8.89 8.95
C LEU A 330 -18.58 -9.27 7.52
N GLY A 331 -18.66 -8.31 6.61
CA GLY A 331 -19.19 -8.46 5.25
C GLY A 331 -18.18 -9.05 4.28
N GLY A 332 -18.65 -9.87 3.34
CA GLY A 332 -17.86 -10.34 2.20
C GLY A 332 -18.52 -11.54 1.50
N VAL A 333 -17.90 -11.99 0.41
CA VAL A 333 -18.20 -13.30 -0.21
C VAL A 333 -16.89 -14.06 -0.42
N THR A 334 -16.92 -15.40 -0.37
CA THR A 334 -15.70 -16.23 -0.55
C THR A 334 -15.36 -16.56 -2.00
N GLY A 335 -16.29 -16.34 -2.94
CA GLY A 335 -16.09 -16.53 -4.38
C GLY A 335 -15.81 -15.21 -5.10
N THR A 336 -16.48 -15.00 -6.24
CA THR A 336 -16.24 -13.87 -7.14
C THR A 336 -17.19 -12.69 -6.91
N ILE A 337 -16.65 -11.48 -7.08
CA ILE A 337 -17.41 -10.25 -7.27
C ILE A 337 -17.08 -9.77 -8.68
N ASP A 338 -18.11 -9.65 -9.51
CA ASP A 338 -18.02 -9.20 -10.90
C ASP A 338 -19.09 -8.11 -11.12
N ASP A 339 -18.68 -6.92 -11.54
CA ASP A 339 -19.59 -5.80 -11.79
C ASP A 339 -20.23 -5.84 -13.18
N ARG A 340 -19.73 -6.66 -14.11
CA ARG A 340 -20.04 -6.72 -15.56
C ARG A 340 -19.85 -5.42 -16.35
N GLY A 341 -20.13 -4.25 -15.78
CA GLY A 341 -20.01 -2.95 -16.44
C GLY A 341 -20.24 -1.75 -15.51
N GLY A 342 -20.45 -0.59 -16.14
CA GLY A 342 -20.76 0.67 -15.44
C GLY A 342 -19.63 1.15 -14.51
N SER A 343 -19.99 1.90 -13.47
CA SER A 343 -19.04 2.35 -12.44
C SER A 343 -19.25 1.61 -11.13
N THR A 344 -18.25 0.83 -10.71
CA THR A 344 -18.20 0.20 -9.38
C THR A 344 -17.94 1.23 -8.30
N GLY A 345 -18.93 1.43 -7.43
CA GLY A 345 -18.77 2.01 -6.11
C GLY A 345 -18.42 0.92 -5.08
N LEU A 346 -17.52 1.24 -4.16
CA LEU A 346 -17.13 0.38 -3.05
C LEU A 346 -17.10 1.20 -1.76
N ASP A 347 -17.71 0.69 -0.69
CA ASP A 347 -17.69 1.29 0.65
C ASP A 347 -17.39 0.19 1.66
N VAL A 348 -16.31 0.32 2.44
CA VAL A 348 -15.84 -0.71 3.38
C VAL A 348 -15.69 -0.10 4.77
N GLY A 349 -16.22 -0.81 5.78
CA GLY A 349 -16.13 -0.38 7.18
C GLY A 349 -16.93 0.90 7.46
N ASN A 350 -18.07 1.08 6.78
CA ASN A 350 -18.98 2.23 6.93
C ASN A 350 -18.29 3.59 6.73
N GLY A 351 -17.74 3.83 5.54
CA GLY A 351 -17.06 5.06 5.18
C GLY A 351 -15.59 5.17 5.62
N ALA A 352 -15.00 4.06 6.08
CA ALA A 352 -13.57 4.01 6.42
C ALA A 352 -12.69 3.97 5.15
N LEU A 353 -13.15 3.25 4.13
CA LEU A 353 -12.63 3.23 2.76
C LEU A 353 -13.83 3.39 1.82
N VAL A 354 -13.81 4.41 0.97
CA VAL A 354 -14.79 4.58 -0.11
C VAL A 354 -14.04 4.72 -1.43
N ALA A 355 -14.39 3.97 -2.46
CA ALA A 355 -13.80 4.05 -3.78
C ALA A 355 -14.88 4.07 -4.86
N VAL A 356 -14.58 4.71 -5.99
CA VAL A 356 -15.41 4.72 -7.19
C VAL A 356 -14.49 4.50 -8.38
N ILE A 357 -14.69 3.39 -9.07
CA ILE A 357 -13.93 2.98 -10.25
C ILE A 357 -14.85 3.23 -11.45
N PRO A 358 -14.53 4.19 -12.34
CA PRO A 358 -15.26 4.39 -13.58
C PRO A 358 -15.10 3.20 -14.53
N ASP A 359 -16.06 3.07 -15.46
CA ASP A 359 -16.19 2.08 -16.56
C ASP A 359 -14.88 1.75 -17.29
N THR A 360 -14.07 0.97 -16.60
CA THR A 360 -12.83 0.31 -17.01
C THR A 360 -12.63 -0.91 -16.10
N PHE A 361 -13.64 -1.80 -16.14
CA PHE A 361 -13.72 -3.14 -15.54
C PHE A 361 -12.40 -3.66 -14.97
N ILE A 362 -12.37 -3.99 -13.67
CA ILE A 362 -11.13 -4.45 -13.01
C ILE A 362 -10.72 -5.79 -13.62
N THR A 363 -9.82 -5.74 -14.62
CA THR A 363 -9.64 -6.89 -15.51
C THR A 363 -8.75 -7.96 -14.86
N TRP A 364 -9.33 -8.77 -13.98
CA TRP A 364 -8.71 -9.93 -13.36
C TRP A 364 -8.64 -11.10 -14.37
N THR A 365 -7.55 -11.16 -15.15
CA THR A 365 -7.27 -12.33 -15.99
C THR A 365 -6.24 -13.21 -15.29
N ASN A 366 -6.53 -14.52 -15.14
CA ASN A 366 -5.55 -15.54 -14.76
C ASN A 366 -5.64 -16.66 -15.80
N SER A 367 -4.58 -16.83 -16.59
CA SER A 367 -4.56 -17.75 -17.75
C SER A 367 -3.15 -18.30 -17.99
N THR A 368 -3.01 -19.24 -18.93
CA THR A 368 -1.72 -19.83 -19.32
C THR A 368 -1.50 -19.62 -20.82
N GLY A 369 -0.30 -19.20 -21.22
CA GLY A 369 0.03 -18.97 -22.62
C GLY A 369 1.52 -18.71 -22.85
N ASP A 370 1.92 -18.64 -24.11
CA ASP A 370 3.30 -18.31 -24.48
C ASP A 370 3.50 -16.79 -24.41
N VAL A 371 4.53 -16.32 -23.71
CA VAL A 371 4.84 -14.89 -23.55
C VAL A 371 6.14 -14.55 -24.27
N LEU A 372 6.03 -13.77 -25.35
CA LEU A 372 7.18 -13.11 -25.97
C LEU A 372 7.52 -11.87 -25.13
N THR A 373 8.69 -11.88 -24.50
CA THR A 373 9.05 -10.94 -23.42
C THR A 373 9.66 -9.62 -23.87
N GLY A 374 9.89 -9.44 -25.18
CA GLY A 374 10.73 -8.35 -25.71
C GLY A 374 12.23 -8.45 -25.34
N ASN A 375 12.63 -9.44 -24.52
CA ASN A 375 14.01 -9.63 -24.08
C ASN A 375 14.56 -11.00 -24.49
N SER A 376 15.47 -11.02 -25.47
CA SER A 376 16.11 -12.24 -26.03
C SER A 376 16.76 -13.16 -25.00
N ASN A 377 17.10 -12.64 -23.82
CA ASN A 377 17.83 -13.34 -22.77
C ASN A 377 16.91 -14.16 -21.85
N LEU A 378 15.58 -14.03 -21.99
CA LEU A 378 14.57 -14.78 -21.23
C LEU A 378 14.01 -15.95 -22.04
N GLY A 379 13.83 -17.10 -21.38
CA GLY A 379 13.23 -18.30 -21.98
C GLY A 379 13.98 -18.79 -23.23
N THR A 380 13.23 -19.30 -24.21
CA THR A 380 13.79 -19.71 -25.51
C THR A 380 13.67 -18.55 -26.50
N ALA A 381 14.80 -17.93 -26.85
CA ALA A 381 14.89 -16.80 -27.79
C ALA A 381 13.92 -15.63 -27.47
N GLY A 382 13.74 -15.33 -26.18
CA GLY A 382 12.82 -14.30 -25.70
C GLY A 382 11.41 -14.78 -25.36
N THR A 383 11.09 -16.06 -25.57
CA THR A 383 9.75 -16.62 -25.32
C THR A 383 9.72 -17.51 -24.07
N LEU A 384 8.85 -17.17 -23.11
CA LEU A 384 8.49 -18.01 -21.97
C LEU A 384 7.26 -18.84 -22.36
N ALA A 385 7.47 -20.13 -22.66
CA ALA A 385 6.39 -21.01 -23.12
C ALA A 385 5.52 -21.51 -21.95
N ASN A 386 4.21 -21.61 -22.18
CA ASN A 386 3.20 -22.06 -21.20
C ASN A 386 3.33 -21.37 -19.83
N ALA A 387 3.60 -20.06 -19.83
CA ALA A 387 3.71 -19.27 -18.62
C ALA A 387 2.30 -18.92 -18.08
N ASN A 388 2.17 -18.91 -16.76
CA ASN A 388 0.96 -18.41 -16.11
C ASN A 388 1.00 -16.87 -16.11
N VAL A 389 0.01 -16.26 -16.74
CA VAL A 389 -0.15 -14.82 -16.86
C VAL A 389 -1.31 -14.35 -15.99
N ARG A 390 -1.02 -13.41 -15.10
CA ARG A 390 -2.01 -12.69 -14.30
C ARG A 390 -2.00 -11.22 -14.65
N LYS A 391 -3.17 -10.63 -14.85
CA LYS A 391 -3.40 -9.22 -15.16
C LYS A 391 -4.38 -8.62 -14.17
N ILE A 392 -4.17 -7.35 -13.82
CA ILE A 392 -5.12 -6.48 -13.13
C ILE A 392 -5.00 -5.09 -13.78
N THR A 393 -6.11 -4.48 -14.20
CA THR A 393 -6.14 -3.11 -14.74
C THR A 393 -7.37 -2.34 -14.26
N PHE A 394 -7.20 -1.07 -13.90
CA PHE A 394 -8.28 -0.09 -13.73
C PHE A 394 -7.76 1.33 -14.00
N SER A 395 -8.65 2.28 -14.33
CA SER A 395 -8.25 3.68 -14.57
C SER A 395 -9.28 4.70 -14.10
N GLY A 396 -8.85 5.95 -13.87
CA GLY A 396 -9.75 7.04 -13.47
C GLY A 396 -10.34 6.92 -12.05
N ALA A 397 -9.90 5.94 -11.27
CA ALA A 397 -10.48 5.62 -9.97
C ALA A 397 -10.35 6.80 -8.99
N ASN A 398 -11.43 7.04 -8.26
CA ASN A 398 -11.49 7.98 -7.15
C ASN A 398 -11.55 7.19 -5.84
N LEU A 399 -10.91 7.72 -4.81
CA LEU A 399 -10.67 7.02 -3.55
C LEU A 399 -10.77 8.02 -2.38
N PHE A 400 -11.30 7.55 -1.26
CA PHE A 400 -11.25 8.22 0.02
C PHE A 400 -10.94 7.22 1.13
N VAL A 401 -10.02 7.56 2.03
CA VAL A 401 -9.69 6.74 3.21
C VAL A 401 -9.70 7.65 4.45
N GLY A 402 -10.54 7.35 5.43
CA GLY A 402 -10.70 8.19 6.62
C GLY A 402 -11.97 7.90 7.41
N SER A 403 -12.81 8.92 7.58
CA SER A 403 -14.12 8.80 8.24
C SER A 403 -15.10 9.83 7.70
N GLY A 404 -16.39 9.47 7.65
CA GLY A 404 -17.48 10.38 7.26
C GLY A 404 -17.63 10.64 5.76
N ALA A 405 -16.92 9.90 4.90
CA ALA A 405 -17.25 9.81 3.49
C ALA A 405 -18.29 8.70 3.24
N ALA A 406 -18.99 8.77 2.11
CA ALA A 406 -19.91 7.73 1.65
C ALA A 406 -20.02 7.77 0.11
N LEU A 407 -20.53 6.70 -0.50
CA LEU A 407 -20.98 6.75 -1.89
C LEU A 407 -22.17 7.71 -2.05
N ASN A 408 -22.32 8.28 -3.25
CA ASN A 408 -23.50 9.01 -3.65
C ASN A 408 -24.69 8.05 -3.91
N ALA A 409 -25.87 8.62 -4.18
CA ALA A 409 -27.09 7.84 -4.41
C ALA A 409 -27.10 6.98 -5.70
N THR A 410 -26.02 7.00 -6.50
CA THR A 410 -25.92 6.32 -7.81
C THR A 410 -24.65 5.48 -7.94
N GLY A 411 -23.92 5.21 -6.85
CA GLY A 411 -22.62 4.51 -6.81
C GLY A 411 -21.44 5.29 -7.42
N SER A 412 -21.71 6.19 -8.38
CA SER A 412 -20.76 6.83 -9.29
C SER A 412 -20.00 8.04 -8.76
N GLY A 413 -19.89 8.23 -7.44
CA GLY A 413 -19.19 9.37 -6.86
C GLY A 413 -19.10 9.33 -5.34
N ILE A 414 -18.05 9.95 -4.79
CA ILE A 414 -17.79 9.99 -3.34
C ILE A 414 -18.29 11.32 -2.77
N ILE A 415 -19.10 11.26 -1.71
CA ILE A 415 -19.50 12.42 -0.91
C ILE A 415 -18.50 12.58 0.24
N THR A 416 -17.78 13.70 0.28
CA THR A 416 -16.78 14.03 1.32
C THR A 416 -17.23 15.16 2.27
N THR A 417 -18.53 15.46 2.31
CA THR A 417 -19.08 16.58 3.10
C THR A 417 -18.98 16.29 4.61
N ASN A 418 -18.14 17.06 5.30
CA ASN A 418 -17.70 16.82 6.70
C ASN A 418 -16.79 15.60 6.92
N ALA A 419 -16.30 14.96 5.84
CA ALA A 419 -15.38 13.84 5.94
C ALA A 419 -13.96 14.31 6.35
N VAL A 420 -13.24 13.47 7.08
CA VAL A 420 -11.83 13.70 7.46
C VAL A 420 -11.00 12.49 7.04
N GLY A 421 -10.03 12.69 6.17
CA GLY A 421 -9.29 11.61 5.52
C GLY A 421 -8.48 12.05 4.31
N PHE A 422 -7.89 11.09 3.60
CA PHE A 422 -7.20 11.32 2.34
C PHE A 422 -8.11 11.01 1.16
N ALA A 423 -8.31 11.98 0.28
CA ALA A 423 -8.90 11.77 -1.03
C ALA A 423 -7.81 11.52 -2.07
N ALA A 424 -8.10 10.73 -3.11
CA ALA A 424 -7.27 10.58 -4.29
C ALA A 424 -8.16 10.47 -5.54
N SER A 425 -7.70 11.05 -6.65
CA SER A 425 -8.47 11.18 -7.89
C SER A 425 -7.65 10.82 -9.12
N GLY A 426 -8.34 10.33 -10.15
CA GLY A 426 -7.71 9.90 -11.40
C GLY A 426 -6.62 8.83 -11.18
N ALA A 427 -6.83 7.93 -10.22
CA ALA A 427 -5.90 6.86 -9.91
C ALA A 427 -6.00 5.73 -10.96
N SER A 428 -4.87 5.12 -11.29
CA SER A 428 -4.80 4.04 -12.28
C SER A 428 -3.84 2.95 -11.86
N LEU A 429 -4.13 1.72 -12.26
CA LEU A 429 -3.23 0.58 -12.14
C LEU A 429 -3.25 -0.23 -13.44
N SER A 430 -2.06 -0.63 -13.87
CA SER A 430 -1.83 -1.71 -14.83
C SER A 430 -0.78 -2.62 -14.24
N MET A 431 -1.14 -3.86 -13.95
CA MET A 431 -0.25 -4.87 -13.39
C MET A 431 -0.27 -6.13 -14.24
N ALA A 432 0.92 -6.68 -14.48
CA ALA A 432 1.13 -8.00 -15.03
C ALA A 432 2.05 -8.83 -14.12
N SER A 433 1.76 -10.12 -14.02
CA SER A 433 2.63 -11.11 -13.41
C SER A 433 2.73 -12.30 -14.36
N VAL A 434 3.96 -12.63 -14.79
CA VAL A 434 4.25 -13.77 -15.65
C VAL A 434 5.12 -14.74 -14.86
N THR A 435 4.65 -15.97 -14.65
CA THR A 435 5.39 -16.99 -13.88
C THR A 435 5.51 -18.31 -14.64
N THR A 436 6.66 -18.95 -14.52
CA THR A 436 6.94 -20.32 -14.96
C THR A 436 7.12 -21.23 -13.75
N ALA A 437 7.55 -22.47 -13.94
CA ALA A 437 7.91 -23.38 -12.84
C ALA A 437 9.13 -22.93 -12.02
N THR A 438 9.96 -22.02 -12.54
CA THR A 438 11.25 -21.62 -11.92
C THR A 438 11.50 -20.12 -11.86
N GLU A 439 10.73 -19.30 -12.59
CA GLU A 439 10.97 -17.87 -12.77
C GLU A 439 9.67 -17.07 -12.63
N GLY A 440 9.75 -15.86 -12.07
CA GLY A 440 8.64 -14.93 -11.94
C GLY A 440 9.04 -13.51 -12.30
N PHE A 441 8.16 -12.82 -13.02
CA PHE A 441 8.35 -11.46 -13.50
C PHE A 441 7.09 -10.64 -13.20
N HIS A 442 7.27 -9.43 -12.68
CA HIS A 442 6.15 -8.56 -12.30
C HIS A 442 6.37 -7.16 -12.86
N GLY A 443 5.43 -6.71 -13.70
CA GLY A 443 5.36 -5.33 -14.19
C GLY A 443 4.21 -4.61 -13.52
N VAL A 444 4.46 -3.43 -12.96
CA VAL A 444 3.40 -2.58 -12.39
C VAL A 444 3.60 -1.16 -12.87
N GLN A 445 2.60 -0.59 -13.54
CA GLN A 445 2.48 0.83 -13.81
C GLN A 445 1.27 1.38 -13.05
N ALA A 446 1.47 2.39 -12.22
CA ALA A 446 0.39 3.03 -11.46
C ALA A 446 0.52 4.56 -11.53
N SER A 447 -0.59 5.27 -11.31
CA SER A 447 -0.56 6.73 -11.18
C SER A 447 -1.65 7.25 -10.25
N VAL A 448 -1.46 8.48 -9.77
CA VAL A 448 -2.49 9.28 -9.09
C VAL A 448 -2.36 10.73 -9.53
N SER A 449 -3.48 11.33 -9.96
CA SER A 449 -3.48 12.66 -10.59
C SER A 449 -3.45 13.79 -9.56
N ASP A 450 -4.26 13.66 -8.51
CA ASP A 450 -4.20 14.49 -7.30
C ASP A 450 -4.69 13.67 -6.12
N ALA A 451 -3.91 13.62 -5.05
CA ALA A 451 -4.27 13.04 -3.76
C ALA A 451 -3.98 14.04 -2.65
N GLY A 452 -4.95 14.27 -1.76
CA GLY A 452 -4.82 15.29 -0.73
C GLY A 452 -5.64 15.05 0.53
N LEU A 453 -5.22 15.70 1.61
CA LEU A 453 -5.90 15.65 2.90
C LEU A 453 -7.18 16.51 2.87
N THR A 454 -8.29 15.92 3.29
CA THR A 454 -9.60 16.56 3.40
C THR A 454 -10.00 16.69 4.88
N GLY A 455 -10.70 17.78 5.22
CA GLY A 455 -11.38 17.96 6.52
C GLY A 455 -10.53 18.56 7.65
N VAL A 456 -9.22 18.76 7.47
CA VAL A 456 -8.36 19.36 8.50
C VAL A 456 -8.12 20.85 8.23
N ALA A 457 -8.87 21.71 8.92
CA ALA A 457 -8.79 23.16 8.73
C ALA A 457 -7.39 23.72 9.06
N GLY A 458 -6.77 24.39 8.09
CA GLY A 458 -5.44 24.99 8.25
C GLY A 458 -4.27 23.99 8.17
N PHE A 459 -4.49 22.79 7.62
CA PHE A 459 -3.43 21.89 7.18
C PHE A 459 -3.84 21.27 5.84
N GLU A 460 -3.17 21.70 4.78
CA GLU A 460 -3.34 21.20 3.42
C GLU A 460 -2.10 20.37 3.06
N LEU A 461 -2.29 19.22 2.42
CA LEU A 461 -1.22 18.33 1.98
C LEU A 461 -1.69 17.66 0.70
N TYR A 462 -0.86 17.73 -0.35
CA TYR A 462 -1.14 17.19 -1.68
C TYR A 462 0.04 16.38 -2.21
N ALA A 463 -0.26 15.38 -3.04
CA ALA A 463 0.70 14.56 -3.76
C ALA A 463 0.12 14.09 -5.11
N SER A 464 0.98 14.02 -6.13
CA SER A 464 0.66 13.44 -7.44
C SER A 464 1.88 12.69 -7.98
N GLY A 465 1.67 11.73 -8.89
CA GLY A 465 2.80 11.01 -9.49
C GLY A 465 2.48 9.71 -10.20
N THR A 466 3.54 9.09 -10.73
CA THR A 466 3.50 7.80 -11.41
C THR A 466 4.53 6.84 -10.82
N LEU A 467 4.17 5.57 -10.72
CA LEU A 467 5.06 4.45 -10.40
C LEU A 467 5.18 3.54 -11.64
N LYS A 468 6.40 3.09 -11.92
CA LYS A 468 6.73 1.97 -12.80
C LYS A 468 7.67 1.04 -12.06
N LEU A 469 7.35 -0.24 -12.01
CA LEU A 469 8.12 -1.29 -11.33
C LEU A 469 8.28 -2.48 -12.27
N ASN A 470 9.49 -3.02 -12.36
CA ASN A 470 9.84 -4.20 -13.14
C ASN A 470 10.70 -5.14 -12.29
N GLN A 471 10.07 -6.16 -11.71
CA GLN A 471 10.73 -7.14 -10.85
C GLN A 471 10.91 -8.47 -11.58
N THR A 472 11.99 -9.15 -11.21
CA THR A 472 12.37 -10.47 -11.71
C THR A 472 12.84 -11.32 -10.53
N SER A 473 12.55 -12.62 -10.55
CA SER A 473 13.07 -13.56 -9.55
C SER A 473 14.45 -14.12 -9.92
N ARG A 474 15.01 -13.70 -11.06
CA ARG A 474 16.29 -14.20 -11.57
C ARG A 474 17.47 -13.55 -10.86
N VAL A 475 18.58 -14.29 -10.77
CA VAL A 475 19.84 -13.86 -10.13
C VAL A 475 20.79 -13.10 -11.06
N ASP A 476 20.40 -12.94 -12.32
CA ASP A 476 21.11 -12.14 -13.34
C ASP A 476 20.38 -10.84 -13.69
N ASP A 477 19.35 -10.48 -12.90
CA ASP A 477 18.56 -9.25 -13.04
C ASP A 477 17.90 -9.03 -14.42
N GLU A 478 17.81 -10.08 -15.25
CA GLU A 478 17.12 -10.01 -16.55
C GLU A 478 15.61 -9.88 -16.37
N ARG A 479 15.03 -8.89 -17.07
CA ARG A 479 13.64 -8.43 -16.93
C ARG A 479 12.87 -8.50 -18.24
N ILE A 480 11.54 -8.55 -18.16
CA ILE A 480 10.65 -8.43 -19.33
C ILE A 480 10.65 -6.98 -19.80
N ASP A 481 10.69 -6.76 -21.12
CA ASP A 481 10.45 -5.46 -21.72
C ASP A 481 8.95 -5.31 -21.98
N TRP A 482 8.21 -4.87 -20.96
CA TRP A 482 6.74 -4.79 -21.00
C TRP A 482 6.21 -3.84 -22.09
N THR A 483 7.04 -2.91 -22.57
CA THR A 483 6.73 -2.03 -23.70
C THR A 483 6.61 -2.81 -25.02
N ASN A 484 7.33 -3.92 -25.14
CA ASN A 484 7.43 -4.76 -26.35
C ASN A 484 6.95 -6.21 -26.13
N ALA A 485 6.33 -6.51 -24.98
CA ALA A 485 5.88 -7.85 -24.63
C ALA A 485 4.51 -8.19 -25.22
N SER A 486 4.29 -9.46 -25.57
CA SER A 486 3.04 -9.95 -26.17
C SER A 486 2.79 -11.42 -25.82
N THR A 487 1.56 -11.91 -26.01
CA THR A 487 1.15 -13.26 -25.61
C THR A 487 0.46 -14.03 -26.73
N THR A 488 0.51 -15.35 -26.66
CA THR A 488 -0.32 -16.28 -27.46
C THR A 488 -1.03 -17.25 -26.49
N PRO A 489 -2.37 -17.22 -26.37
CA PRO A 489 -3.32 -16.27 -26.99
C PRO A 489 -3.06 -14.80 -26.64
N GLY A 490 -3.51 -13.89 -27.50
CA GLY A 490 -3.33 -12.43 -27.30
C GLY A 490 -4.20 -11.84 -26.19
N GLY A 491 -3.86 -10.63 -25.74
CA GLY A 491 -4.67 -9.84 -24.80
C GLY A 491 -4.45 -10.10 -23.30
N LEU A 492 -3.65 -11.12 -22.95
CA LEU A 492 -3.39 -11.51 -21.55
C LEU A 492 -2.54 -10.49 -20.76
N LEU A 493 -1.89 -9.55 -21.44
CA LEU A 493 -1.10 -8.48 -20.82
C LEU A 493 -1.80 -7.11 -20.93
N PRO A 494 -1.58 -6.20 -19.96
CA PRO A 494 -1.89 -4.79 -20.10
C PRO A 494 -0.80 -4.06 -20.92
N ALA A 495 -1.16 -2.96 -21.57
CA ALA A 495 -0.17 -2.05 -22.14
C ALA A 495 0.56 -1.31 -21.01
N MET A 496 1.90 -1.40 -20.96
CA MET A 496 2.73 -0.74 -19.95
C MET A 496 4.00 -0.15 -20.58
N ALA A 497 4.31 1.10 -20.26
CA ALA A 497 5.46 1.83 -20.79
C ALA A 497 6.69 1.64 -19.89
N ILE A 498 7.11 0.38 -19.71
CA ILE A 498 8.23 -0.03 -18.86
C ILE A 498 9.23 -0.85 -19.69
N THR A 499 10.51 -0.48 -19.66
CA THR A 499 11.57 -1.20 -20.39
C THR A 499 12.24 -2.27 -19.52
N LYS A 500 13.00 -3.17 -20.14
CA LYS A 500 13.82 -4.17 -19.42
C LYS A 500 15.01 -3.60 -18.64
N THR A 501 15.46 -2.37 -18.91
CA THR A 501 16.55 -1.71 -18.17
C THR A 501 16.07 -1.01 -16.92
N GLN A 502 14.80 -0.60 -16.87
CA GLN A 502 14.18 0.00 -15.70
C GLN A 502 13.87 -1.09 -14.67
N HIS A 503 14.20 -0.84 -13.38
CA HIS A 503 13.71 -1.62 -12.25
C HIS A 503 12.61 -0.85 -11.52
N LEU A 504 12.86 0.43 -11.21
CA LEU A 504 11.88 1.33 -10.59
C LEU A 504 12.02 2.71 -11.24
N ASN A 505 10.93 3.27 -11.75
CA ASN A 505 10.81 4.68 -12.10
C ASN A 505 9.66 5.27 -11.30
N LEU A 506 9.93 6.34 -10.56
CA LEU A 506 8.96 7.10 -9.79
C LEU A 506 9.03 8.55 -10.25
N THR A 507 7.91 9.13 -10.66
CA THR A 507 7.80 10.57 -10.93
C THR A 507 6.72 11.18 -10.04
N GLY A 508 6.83 12.47 -9.70
CA GLY A 508 5.77 13.12 -8.94
C GLY A 508 6.01 14.55 -8.49
N SER A 509 5.08 15.04 -7.67
CA SER A 509 5.11 16.32 -6.98
C SER A 509 4.37 16.20 -5.64
N ALA A 510 4.75 17.02 -4.66
CA ALA A 510 4.07 17.10 -3.37
C ALA A 510 4.05 18.55 -2.86
N ALA A 511 3.02 18.92 -2.12
CA ALA A 511 2.83 20.27 -1.59
C ALA A 511 2.19 20.24 -0.20
N VAL A 512 2.45 21.29 0.59
CA VAL A 512 1.89 21.44 1.93
C VAL A 512 1.67 22.91 2.27
N ASP A 513 0.54 23.23 2.91
CA ASP A 513 0.29 24.51 3.59
C ASP A 513 -0.10 24.21 5.05
N ILE A 514 0.63 24.81 5.99
CA ILE A 514 0.39 24.67 7.42
C ILE A 514 0.09 26.04 8.02
N GLY A 515 -1.01 26.10 8.80
CA GLY A 515 -1.43 27.28 9.54
C GLY A 515 -2.21 28.31 8.71
N GLY A 516 -2.54 28.01 7.45
CA GLY A 516 -3.21 28.95 6.54
C GLY A 516 -2.22 30.02 6.06
N GLY A 517 -1.18 29.60 5.34
CA GLY A 517 -0.14 30.45 4.80
C GLY A 517 1.00 30.78 5.76
N ALA A 518 1.19 30.01 6.83
CA ALA A 518 2.26 30.23 7.81
C ALA A 518 3.55 29.46 7.48
N LEU A 519 3.43 28.24 6.95
CA LEU A 519 4.51 27.47 6.33
C LEU A 519 3.96 26.79 5.08
N VAL A 520 4.47 27.15 3.90
CA VAL A 520 4.01 26.66 2.60
C VAL A 520 5.21 26.13 1.83
N ALA A 521 5.13 24.91 1.29
CA ALA A 521 6.21 24.32 0.53
C ALA A 521 5.70 23.48 -0.65
N THR A 522 6.47 23.44 -1.72
CA THR A 522 6.29 22.49 -2.83
C THR A 522 7.60 21.77 -3.14
N VAL A 523 7.47 20.52 -3.58
CA VAL A 523 8.53 19.75 -4.24
C VAL A 523 7.94 19.26 -5.56
N SER A 524 8.57 19.58 -6.68
CA SER A 524 8.01 19.35 -8.02
C SER A 524 9.06 18.83 -9.01
N GLY A 525 8.61 18.12 -10.04
CA GLY A 525 9.50 17.46 -10.99
C GLY A 525 10.42 16.46 -10.29
N VAL A 526 9.88 15.75 -9.29
CA VAL A 526 10.60 14.64 -8.66
C VAL A 526 10.66 13.51 -9.68
N GLU A 527 11.87 12.99 -9.91
CA GLU A 527 12.08 11.73 -10.61
C GLU A 527 13.12 10.89 -9.85
N LEU A 528 12.83 9.60 -9.67
CA LEU A 528 13.73 8.61 -9.10
C LEU A 528 13.75 7.38 -10.02
N ASN A 529 14.91 7.13 -10.63
CA ASN A 529 15.20 5.97 -11.46
C ASN A 529 16.15 5.02 -10.73
N LEU A 530 15.74 3.77 -10.53
CA LEU A 530 16.64 2.63 -10.33
C LEU A 530 16.61 1.79 -11.60
N ALA A 531 17.78 1.54 -12.18
CA ALA A 531 17.93 0.88 -13.48
C ALA A 531 19.26 0.14 -13.57
N THR A 532 19.38 -0.75 -14.56
CA THR A 532 20.64 -1.43 -14.89
C THR A 532 21.07 -1.01 -16.30
N MET A 533 22.25 -0.40 -16.43
CA MET A 533 22.75 0.14 -17.71
C MET A 533 24.28 0.19 -17.76
N THR A 534 24.87 0.35 -18.95
CA THR A 534 26.28 0.72 -19.06
C THR A 534 26.42 2.23 -18.83
N VAL A 535 27.29 2.64 -17.89
CA VAL A 535 27.59 4.06 -17.60
C VAL A 535 29.03 4.34 -18.03
N THR A 536 29.27 5.36 -18.87
CA THR A 536 30.62 5.68 -19.36
C THR A 536 30.83 7.17 -19.55
N ASP A 537 32.02 7.66 -19.19
CA ASP A 537 32.49 9.00 -19.54
C ASP A 537 33.57 9.01 -20.64
N GLY A 538 33.86 7.85 -21.23
CA GLY A 538 34.92 7.63 -22.21
C GLY A 538 36.31 7.33 -21.61
N VAL A 539 36.48 7.40 -20.29
CA VAL A 539 37.69 6.99 -19.55
C VAL A 539 37.35 5.82 -18.61
N THR A 540 36.35 6.03 -17.75
CA THR A 540 35.72 5.02 -16.90
C THR A 540 34.49 4.47 -17.63
N THR A 541 34.31 3.16 -17.61
CA THR A 541 33.12 2.49 -18.15
C THR A 541 32.69 1.39 -17.20
N LEU A 542 31.47 1.48 -16.68
CA LEU A 542 30.86 0.50 -15.81
C LEU A 542 29.86 -0.31 -16.62
N THR A 543 30.08 -1.61 -16.83
CA THR A 543 29.18 -2.45 -17.64
C THR A 543 28.12 -3.13 -16.77
N GLY A 544 26.86 -3.06 -17.22
CA GLY A 544 25.71 -3.61 -16.48
C GLY A 544 25.53 -3.01 -15.09
N ALA A 545 25.90 -1.74 -14.90
CA ALA A 545 25.94 -1.08 -13.61
C ALA A 545 24.55 -0.86 -13.02
N ASP A 546 24.42 -1.08 -11.71
CA ASP A 546 23.25 -0.68 -10.93
C ASP A 546 23.29 0.84 -10.74
N VAL A 547 22.24 1.51 -11.19
CA VAL A 547 22.08 2.96 -11.14
C VAL A 547 20.98 3.33 -10.14
N LEU A 548 21.24 4.35 -9.33
CA LEU A 548 20.23 5.17 -8.67
C LEU A 548 20.41 6.60 -9.14
N SER A 549 19.38 7.18 -9.73
CA SER A 549 19.35 8.54 -10.26
C SER A 549 18.13 9.25 -9.70
N PHE A 550 18.32 10.44 -9.14
CA PHE A 550 17.26 11.25 -8.53
C PHE A 550 17.38 12.70 -8.98
N THR A 551 16.28 13.33 -9.36
CA THR A 551 16.17 14.78 -9.43
C THR A 551 14.89 15.31 -8.79
N GLY A 552 14.88 16.59 -8.43
CA GLY A 552 13.72 17.28 -7.89
C GLY A 552 13.99 18.77 -7.69
N THR A 553 12.92 19.56 -7.80
CA THR A 553 12.92 21.01 -7.52
C THR A 553 12.06 21.32 -6.29
N ALA A 554 12.35 22.41 -5.58
CA ALA A 554 11.54 22.82 -4.43
C ALA A 554 11.43 24.34 -4.26
N ALA A 555 10.36 24.75 -3.57
CA ALA A 555 10.11 26.12 -3.12
C ALA A 555 9.53 26.13 -1.70
N LEU A 556 9.78 27.20 -0.95
CA LEU A 556 9.42 27.32 0.46
C LEU A 556 9.07 28.77 0.82
N PHE A 557 8.01 28.98 1.58
CA PHE A 557 7.71 30.23 2.27
C PHE A 557 7.37 29.95 3.75
N ALA A 558 7.92 30.73 4.67
CA ALA A 558 7.64 30.66 6.10
C ALA A 558 7.39 32.08 6.65
N GLY A 559 6.15 32.37 7.05
CA GLY A 559 5.76 33.74 7.39
C GLY A 559 4.27 33.93 7.63
N THR A 560 3.67 34.88 6.90
CA THR A 560 2.26 35.26 7.03
C THR A 560 1.63 35.51 5.67
N GLY A 561 0.51 34.83 5.40
CA GLY A 561 -0.29 35.01 4.18
C GLY A 561 0.36 34.46 2.91
N GLY A 562 1.21 33.43 3.02
CA GLY A 562 1.55 32.61 1.86
C GLY A 562 0.35 31.78 1.40
N SER A 563 0.46 31.11 0.26
CA SER A 563 -0.51 30.09 -0.16
C SER A 563 0.06 29.20 -1.26
N LEU A 564 -0.56 28.05 -1.52
CA LEU A 564 -0.35 27.32 -2.77
C LEU A 564 -1.09 28.00 -3.93
N ASN A 565 -0.68 27.72 -5.17
CA ASN A 565 -1.53 27.93 -6.35
C ASN A 565 -2.62 26.83 -6.42
N GLY A 566 -3.71 27.08 -7.15
CA GLY A 566 -4.82 26.12 -7.33
C GLY A 566 -4.49 24.88 -8.19
N ALA A 567 -3.21 24.56 -8.32
CA ALA A 567 -2.67 23.34 -8.95
C ALA A 567 -1.52 22.74 -8.10
N HIS A 568 -1.41 23.16 -6.82
CA HIS A 568 -0.52 22.62 -5.77
C HIS A 568 0.94 22.40 -6.20
N THR A 569 1.46 23.28 -7.05
CA THR A 569 2.77 23.20 -7.72
C THR A 569 3.67 24.39 -7.43
N VAL A 570 3.10 25.54 -7.10
CA VAL A 570 3.83 26.80 -6.85
C VAL A 570 3.47 27.38 -5.49
N VAL A 571 4.49 27.78 -4.74
CA VAL A 571 4.35 28.59 -3.53
C VAL A 571 4.16 30.06 -3.91
N ASN A 572 3.06 30.68 -3.48
CA ASN A 572 2.88 32.12 -3.51
C ASN A 572 3.43 32.72 -2.20
N ASN A 573 4.44 33.60 -2.32
CA ASN A 573 5.03 34.27 -1.17
C ASN A 573 4.03 35.22 -0.49
N GLY A 574 4.02 35.22 0.84
CA GLY A 574 3.13 36.04 1.65
C GLY A 574 3.63 37.47 1.92
N THR A 575 2.94 38.18 2.82
CA THR A 575 3.18 39.61 3.08
C THR A 575 4.47 39.87 3.86
N ILE A 576 4.79 39.02 4.84
CA ILE A 576 6.05 39.06 5.61
C ILE A 576 6.48 37.62 5.88
N GLY A 577 7.73 37.28 5.58
CA GLY A 577 8.27 35.93 5.80
C GLY A 577 9.64 35.72 5.15
N PHE A 578 10.20 34.53 5.36
CA PHE A 578 11.34 34.05 4.58
C PHE A 578 10.84 33.25 3.38
N ALA A 579 11.40 33.48 2.21
CA ALA A 579 11.16 32.67 1.01
C ALA A 579 12.45 31.99 0.54
N VAL A 580 12.32 30.83 -0.10
CA VAL A 580 13.41 30.14 -0.81
C VAL A 580 12.86 29.62 -2.13
N SER A 581 13.53 29.95 -3.23
CA SER A 581 13.09 29.64 -4.59
C SER A 581 14.22 29.10 -5.47
N GLY A 582 13.84 28.37 -6.52
CA GLY A 582 14.77 27.72 -7.42
C GLY A 582 15.74 26.78 -6.69
N VAL A 583 15.22 26.01 -5.73
CA VAL A 583 15.98 24.94 -5.09
C VAL A 583 15.98 23.74 -6.03
N THR A 584 17.14 23.14 -6.27
CA THR A 584 17.26 21.91 -7.06
C THR A 584 18.15 20.92 -6.34
N LEU A 585 17.83 19.63 -6.44
CA LEU A 585 18.70 18.51 -6.06
C LEU A 585 18.75 17.54 -7.24
N SER A 586 19.95 17.23 -7.71
CA SER A 586 20.23 16.15 -8.66
C SER A 586 21.31 15.24 -8.08
N LEU A 587 21.10 13.93 -8.16
CA LEU A 587 21.95 12.88 -7.59
C LEU A 587 22.04 11.74 -8.59
N VAL A 588 23.24 11.27 -8.88
CA VAL A 588 23.49 9.99 -9.56
C VAL A 588 24.44 9.15 -8.72
N MET A 589 24.11 7.88 -8.56
CA MET A 589 24.98 6.82 -8.07
C MET A 589 25.01 5.72 -9.13
N ALA A 590 26.20 5.29 -9.51
CA ALA A 590 26.39 4.15 -10.41
C ALA A 590 27.35 3.15 -9.77
N LYS A 591 26.98 1.87 -9.79
CA LYS A 591 27.74 0.78 -9.16
C LYS A 591 28.07 -0.30 -10.19
N GLY A 592 29.36 -0.55 -10.42
CA GLY A 592 29.81 -1.57 -11.37
C GLY A 592 29.33 -2.98 -10.98
N ALA A 593 28.86 -3.76 -11.95
CA ALA A 593 28.34 -5.11 -11.72
C ALA A 593 29.40 -6.05 -11.12
N LEU A 594 28.98 -7.13 -10.46
CA LEU A 594 29.92 -8.15 -9.94
C LEU A 594 30.77 -8.84 -11.03
N GLY A 595 30.37 -8.73 -12.30
CA GLY A 595 31.12 -9.22 -13.46
C GLY A 595 32.03 -8.18 -14.13
N ASP A 596 32.03 -6.91 -13.69
CA ASP A 596 32.62 -5.76 -14.39
C ASP A 596 34.15 -5.64 -14.24
N GLY A 597 34.83 -6.78 -14.21
CA GLY A 597 36.29 -6.91 -14.22
C GLY A 597 36.98 -6.15 -13.08
N ALA A 598 37.63 -5.03 -13.41
CA ALA A 598 38.36 -4.20 -12.45
C ALA A 598 37.44 -3.29 -11.62
N ASN A 599 36.26 -2.93 -12.15
CA ASN A 599 35.32 -2.01 -11.51
C ASN A 599 34.25 -2.77 -10.68
N ALA A 600 34.48 -4.05 -10.39
CA ALA A 600 33.45 -4.95 -9.89
C ALA A 600 33.00 -4.58 -8.46
N GLY A 601 31.81 -3.98 -8.36
CA GLY A 601 31.28 -3.40 -7.12
C GLY A 601 31.77 -1.97 -6.82
N ASP A 602 32.61 -1.36 -7.65
CA ASP A 602 33.01 0.05 -7.49
C ASP A 602 31.79 0.96 -7.53
N THR A 603 31.78 2.02 -6.72
CA THR A 603 30.62 2.90 -6.56
C THR A 603 31.02 4.36 -6.80
N TYR A 604 30.41 4.98 -7.80
CA TYR A 604 30.62 6.37 -8.18
C TYR A 604 29.37 7.18 -7.82
N VAL A 605 29.54 8.37 -7.25
CA VAL A 605 28.45 9.27 -6.83
C VAL A 605 28.70 10.69 -7.29
N GLY A 606 27.74 11.28 -8.02
CA GLY A 606 27.69 12.70 -8.35
C GLY A 606 26.47 13.35 -7.69
N VAL A 607 26.64 14.51 -7.07
CA VAL A 607 25.53 15.28 -6.45
C VAL A 607 25.65 16.74 -6.84
N SER A 608 24.55 17.37 -7.22
CA SER A 608 24.42 18.81 -7.42
C SER A 608 23.22 19.33 -6.64
N VAL A 609 23.42 20.36 -5.83
CA VAL A 609 22.36 21.09 -5.12
C VAL A 609 22.49 22.57 -5.47
N ALA A 610 21.39 23.25 -5.72
CA ALA A 610 21.35 24.70 -5.88
C ALA A 610 20.22 25.31 -5.08
N LEU A 611 20.34 26.59 -4.75
CA LEU A 611 19.24 27.47 -4.41
C LEU A 611 19.47 28.81 -5.11
N THR A 612 18.46 29.30 -5.83
CA THR A 612 18.60 30.49 -6.67
C THR A 612 18.53 31.74 -5.81
N ASP A 613 17.48 31.89 -5.02
CA ASP A 613 17.31 32.99 -4.07
C ASP A 613 16.66 32.49 -2.77
N ALA A 614 17.25 32.84 -1.63
CA ALA A 614 16.64 32.80 -0.31
C ALA A 614 16.58 34.23 0.25
N GLU A 615 15.38 34.73 0.56
CA GLU A 615 15.14 36.14 0.89
C GLU A 615 14.29 36.37 2.15
N LEU A 616 14.36 37.58 2.72
CA LEU A 616 13.43 38.09 3.73
C LEU A 616 12.48 39.13 3.10
N ILE A 617 11.19 38.80 3.07
CA ILE A 617 10.12 39.61 2.47
C ILE A 617 9.42 40.45 3.53
N GLY A 618 9.00 41.66 3.14
CA GLY A 618 7.98 42.45 3.86
C GLY A 618 8.48 43.31 5.03
N VAL A 619 9.73 43.17 5.44
CA VAL A 619 10.30 43.98 6.52
C VAL A 619 10.86 45.29 5.94
N SER A 620 10.06 46.35 5.92
CA SER A 620 10.46 47.66 5.37
C SER A 620 11.76 48.18 6.02
N GLY A 621 12.79 48.41 5.19
CA GLY A 621 14.11 48.83 5.63
C GLY A 621 15.01 47.71 6.17
N LEU A 622 14.69 46.44 5.91
CA LEU A 622 15.60 45.30 6.07
C LEU A 622 15.42 44.33 4.90
N GLU A 623 16.42 44.25 4.04
CA GLU A 623 16.52 43.22 3.01
C GLU A 623 17.65 42.25 3.38
N LEU A 624 17.45 40.95 3.15
CA LEU A 624 18.43 39.89 3.35
C LEU A 624 18.32 38.90 2.19
N TYR A 625 19.44 38.52 1.57
CA TYR A 625 19.48 37.56 0.47
C TYR A 625 20.63 36.58 0.61
N ALA A 626 20.45 35.34 0.14
CA ALA A 626 21.50 34.35 -0.06
C ALA A 626 21.22 33.49 -1.30
N SER A 627 22.26 33.10 -2.01
CA SER A 627 22.21 32.21 -3.18
C SER A 627 23.44 31.30 -3.22
N GLY A 628 23.35 30.13 -3.86
CA GLY A 628 24.52 29.27 -4.02
C GLY A 628 24.27 27.87 -4.56
N THR A 629 25.38 27.16 -4.79
CA THR A 629 25.40 25.78 -5.28
C THR A 629 26.40 24.92 -4.51
N LEU A 630 26.18 23.62 -4.52
CA LEU A 630 27.03 22.57 -3.98
C LEU A 630 27.15 21.48 -5.05
N LYS A 631 28.35 21.10 -5.46
CA LYS A 631 28.63 19.93 -6.30
C LYS A 631 29.56 18.98 -5.55
N LEU A 632 29.28 17.68 -5.58
CA LEU A 632 30.09 16.62 -4.97
C LEU A 632 30.35 15.52 -5.99
N ASN A 633 31.57 14.97 -5.99
CA ASN A 633 31.96 13.82 -6.79
C ASN A 633 32.79 12.85 -5.93
N ALA A 634 32.30 11.63 -5.78
CA ALA A 634 32.97 10.57 -5.02
C ALA A 634 33.08 9.29 -5.86
N ALA A 635 34.12 8.51 -5.60
CA ALA A 635 34.35 7.22 -6.22
C ALA A 635 35.01 6.31 -5.19
N THR A 636 34.48 5.12 -4.97
CA THR A 636 34.92 4.20 -3.90
C THR A 636 35.06 2.78 -4.44
N ASP A 637 36.20 2.17 -4.16
CA ASP A 637 36.59 0.83 -4.58
C ASP A 637 35.73 -0.25 -3.89
N GLY A 638 35.16 -1.16 -4.69
CA GLY A 638 34.16 -2.14 -4.26
C GLY A 638 34.68 -3.23 -3.32
N ILE A 639 36.00 -3.40 -3.22
CA ILE A 639 36.65 -4.50 -2.50
C ILE A 639 37.34 -3.98 -1.22
N THR A 640 37.97 -2.83 -1.30
CA THR A 640 38.78 -2.21 -0.24
C THR A 640 38.04 -1.12 0.52
N THR A 641 36.94 -0.58 -0.04
CA THR A 641 36.16 0.55 0.51
C THR A 641 36.97 1.85 0.66
N LEU A 642 38.05 2.00 -0.11
CA LEU A 642 38.88 3.20 -0.18
C LEU A 642 38.46 4.09 -1.36
N ASP A 643 38.81 5.38 -1.30
CA ASP A 643 38.57 6.32 -2.39
C ASP A 643 39.39 5.95 -3.64
N LEU A 644 38.74 5.95 -4.81
CA LEU A 644 39.37 5.69 -6.10
C LEU A 644 40.13 6.94 -6.61
N PRO A 645 41.29 6.76 -7.25
CA PRO A 645 42.11 7.89 -7.74
C PRO A 645 41.53 8.57 -8.99
N THR A 646 40.45 8.05 -9.56
CA THR A 646 39.73 8.60 -10.70
C THR A 646 38.24 8.61 -10.37
N ARG A 647 37.60 9.76 -10.58
CA ARG A 647 36.15 9.94 -10.40
C ARG A 647 35.47 9.96 -11.77
N MET A 648 34.15 9.76 -11.80
CA MET A 648 33.38 9.85 -13.03
C MET A 648 33.28 11.31 -13.49
N ASN A 649 33.44 11.58 -14.79
CA ASN A 649 33.08 12.84 -15.41
C ASN A 649 31.60 12.81 -15.79
N TRP A 650 30.74 13.15 -14.83
CA TRP A 650 29.30 13.15 -15.00
C TRP A 650 28.80 14.08 -16.12
N THR A 651 29.53 15.17 -16.42
CA THR A 651 29.21 16.05 -17.57
C THR A 651 29.29 15.30 -18.92
N LEU A 652 30.02 14.18 -18.99
CA LEU A 652 30.01 13.27 -20.14
C LEU A 652 29.11 12.05 -19.92
N ALA A 653 29.10 11.46 -18.72
CA ALA A 653 28.32 10.24 -18.46
C ALA A 653 26.80 10.46 -18.49
N THR A 654 26.32 11.67 -18.15
CA THR A 654 24.90 12.04 -18.11
C THR A 654 24.43 12.81 -19.36
N ALA A 655 25.28 12.90 -20.39
CA ALA A 655 24.93 13.51 -21.66
C ALA A 655 24.23 12.51 -22.60
N ASP A 656 23.28 12.99 -23.40
CA ASP A 656 22.39 12.24 -24.30
C ASP A 656 23.10 11.20 -25.21
N ALA A 657 24.39 11.41 -25.51
CA ALA A 657 25.20 10.51 -26.32
C ALA A 657 25.65 9.23 -25.59
N ASN A 658 25.75 9.28 -24.26
CA ASN A 658 26.11 8.15 -23.39
C ASN A 658 24.91 7.63 -22.59
N ASP A 659 23.91 8.48 -22.31
CA ASP A 659 22.59 8.07 -21.82
C ASP A 659 21.45 8.50 -22.77
N PRO A 660 21.25 7.77 -23.89
CA PRO A 660 20.13 8.01 -24.80
C PRO A 660 18.78 7.51 -24.25
N SER A 661 18.74 7.01 -23.01
CA SER A 661 17.52 6.54 -22.34
C SER A 661 17.04 7.50 -21.23
N PHE A 662 17.80 8.56 -20.93
CA PHE A 662 17.51 9.57 -19.91
C PHE A 662 17.23 8.98 -18.52
N LEU A 663 17.96 7.93 -18.16
CA LEU A 663 17.90 7.28 -16.85
C LEU A 663 18.68 8.08 -15.79
N LEU A 664 19.72 8.82 -16.21
CA LEU A 664 20.58 9.65 -15.38
C LEU A 664 20.11 11.11 -15.40
N THR A 665 19.93 11.72 -14.22
CA THR A 665 19.78 13.19 -14.16
C THR A 665 21.07 13.84 -14.68
N ASN A 666 20.90 14.88 -15.49
CA ASN A 666 22.02 15.62 -16.06
C ASN A 666 22.84 16.30 -14.93
N LEU A 667 24.16 16.16 -14.95
CA LEU A 667 25.07 16.62 -13.90
C LEU A 667 26.34 17.25 -14.49
N ASP A 668 26.48 18.57 -14.36
CA ASP A 668 27.70 19.30 -14.71
C ASP A 668 28.78 19.12 -13.61
N ILE A 669 29.44 17.96 -13.58
CA ILE A 669 30.51 17.63 -12.63
C ILE A 669 31.63 16.86 -13.33
N ILE A 670 32.81 17.48 -13.46
CA ILE A 670 33.99 16.87 -14.07
C ILE A 670 34.75 15.93 -13.11
N ALA A 671 35.44 14.93 -13.65
CA ALA A 671 36.24 13.96 -12.88
C ALA A 671 37.32 14.57 -11.97
N ALA A 672 37.87 15.74 -12.36
CA ALA A 672 38.88 16.44 -11.58
C ALA A 672 38.31 17.13 -10.33
N LEU A 673 37.01 17.42 -10.29
CA LEU A 673 36.36 18.06 -9.15
C LEU A 673 35.96 17.01 -8.11
N GLU A 674 36.19 17.30 -6.83
CA GLU A 674 35.72 16.50 -5.68
C GLU A 674 34.55 17.18 -4.98
N LEU A 675 34.69 18.47 -4.67
CA LEU A 675 33.69 19.28 -3.99
C LEU A 675 33.79 20.72 -4.49
N GLN A 676 32.70 21.30 -5.00
CA GLN A 676 32.57 22.74 -5.23
C GLN A 676 31.44 23.29 -4.37
N VAL A 677 31.66 24.44 -3.75
CA VAL A 677 30.59 25.26 -3.14
C VAL A 677 30.70 26.65 -3.72
N THR A 678 29.62 27.17 -4.29
CA THR A 678 29.54 28.56 -4.76
C THR A 678 28.46 29.32 -4.00
N GLY A 679 28.56 30.65 -3.93
CA GLY A 679 27.45 31.46 -3.43
C GLY A 679 27.67 32.96 -3.33
N SER A 680 26.60 33.64 -2.92
CA SER A 680 26.58 35.06 -2.56
C SER A 680 25.62 35.28 -1.39
N ALA A 681 25.82 36.36 -0.64
CA ALA A 681 24.92 36.82 0.42
C ALA A 681 24.93 38.35 0.51
N ALA A 682 23.78 38.94 0.83
CA ALA A 682 23.60 40.39 0.87
C ALA A 682 22.67 40.86 1.99
N VAL A 683 22.84 42.13 2.36
CA VAL A 683 22.00 42.83 3.33
C VAL A 683 21.87 44.31 2.97
N ASP A 684 20.65 44.84 3.04
CA ASP A 684 20.36 46.28 3.11
C ASP A 684 19.62 46.57 4.42
N ILE A 685 20.10 47.54 5.18
CA ILE A 685 19.49 48.02 6.42
C ILE A 685 19.24 49.53 6.31
N GLY A 686 18.03 49.92 6.71
CA GLY A 686 17.60 51.32 6.83
C GLY A 686 17.16 51.99 5.53
N ASN A 687 16.96 51.21 4.45
CA ASN A 687 16.72 51.70 3.08
C ASN A 687 17.97 52.43 2.54
N GLY A 688 19.04 51.67 2.31
CA GLY A 688 20.30 52.20 1.78
C GLY A 688 21.20 52.90 2.80
N ALA A 689 20.99 52.65 4.10
CA ALA A 689 21.78 53.27 5.18
C ALA A 689 23.01 52.44 5.56
N LEU A 690 22.91 51.12 5.50
CA LEU A 690 24.01 50.16 5.58
C LEU A 690 23.73 49.04 4.58
N VAL A 691 24.57 48.92 3.55
CA VAL A 691 24.42 47.94 2.47
C VAL A 691 25.71 47.14 2.33
N ALA A 692 25.63 45.82 2.32
CA ALA A 692 26.79 44.94 2.18
C ALA A 692 26.49 43.74 1.29
N THR A 693 27.50 43.32 0.52
CA THR A 693 27.48 42.05 -0.21
C THR A 693 28.77 41.27 0.03
N VAL A 694 28.64 39.94 0.03
CA VAL A 694 29.72 38.99 -0.19
C VAL A 694 29.31 38.18 -1.42
N SER A 695 30.12 38.19 -2.48
CA SER A 695 29.74 37.58 -3.77
C SER A 695 30.94 36.98 -4.49
N GLY A 696 30.65 36.05 -5.41
CA GLY A 696 31.69 35.23 -6.04
C GLY A 696 32.44 34.40 -5.01
N VAL A 697 31.74 33.90 -3.98
CA VAL A 697 32.31 32.90 -3.07
C VAL A 697 32.42 31.60 -3.87
N GLU A 698 33.61 31.03 -3.90
CA GLU A 698 33.87 29.74 -4.53
C GLU A 698 34.88 28.96 -3.67
N LEU A 699 34.53 27.75 -3.26
CA LEU A 699 35.38 26.81 -2.54
C LEU A 699 35.47 25.53 -3.36
N ASN A 700 36.67 25.13 -3.77
CA ASN A 700 36.88 23.86 -4.48
C ASN A 700 37.84 22.94 -3.72
N LEU A 701 37.52 21.64 -3.69
CA LEU A 701 38.47 20.54 -3.57
C LEU A 701 38.51 19.85 -4.94
N ALA A 702 39.70 19.63 -5.48
CA ALA A 702 39.91 19.05 -6.81
C ALA A 702 41.27 18.35 -6.91
N THR A 703 41.38 17.38 -7.80
CA THR A 703 42.64 16.66 -8.11
C THR A 703 43.11 17.09 -9.50
N MET A 704 44.24 17.81 -9.60
CA MET A 704 44.71 18.38 -10.89
C MET A 704 46.23 18.57 -10.95
N THR A 705 46.78 18.63 -12.17
CA THR A 705 48.19 19.01 -12.36
C THR A 705 48.37 20.53 -12.23
N VAL A 706 49.17 20.97 -11.26
CA VAL A 706 49.46 22.39 -10.99
C VAL A 706 50.89 22.70 -11.42
N THR A 707 51.15 23.81 -12.10
CA THR A 707 52.52 24.21 -12.47
C THR A 707 52.72 25.74 -12.40
N ASP A 708 53.90 26.17 -11.95
CA ASP A 708 54.34 27.57 -12.02
C ASP A 708 55.28 27.85 -13.21
N GLY A 709 55.47 26.85 -14.09
CA GLY A 709 56.42 26.88 -15.20
C GLY A 709 57.84 26.39 -14.84
N VAL A 710 58.11 26.09 -13.56
CA VAL A 710 59.40 25.53 -13.09
C VAL A 710 59.16 24.26 -12.27
N THR A 711 58.28 24.32 -11.29
CA THR A 711 57.77 23.16 -10.55
C THR A 711 56.40 22.78 -11.11
N THR A 712 56.22 21.48 -11.36
CA THR A 712 54.94 20.87 -11.71
C THR A 712 54.60 19.82 -10.66
N LEU A 713 53.40 19.93 -10.08
CA LEU A 713 52.81 18.98 -9.15
C LEU A 713 51.79 18.14 -9.92
N THR A 714 52.10 16.88 -10.22
CA THR A 714 51.21 16.00 -11.01
C THR A 714 50.11 15.43 -10.14
N GLY A 715 48.85 15.54 -10.57
CA GLY A 715 47.69 14.97 -9.86
C GLY A 715 47.55 15.48 -8.42
N ALA A 716 47.87 16.75 -8.17
CA ALA A 716 47.89 17.35 -6.85
C ALA A 716 46.49 17.53 -6.25
N ASP A 717 46.37 17.34 -4.92
CA ASP A 717 45.17 17.71 -4.18
C ASP A 717 45.15 19.23 -4.02
N VAL A 718 44.14 19.89 -4.59
CA VAL A 718 43.98 21.35 -4.58
C VAL A 718 42.75 21.74 -3.79
N LEU A 719 42.99 22.49 -2.71
CA LEU A 719 41.98 23.26 -1.99
C LEU A 719 42.09 24.72 -2.44
N SER A 720 41.07 25.27 -3.10
CA SER A 720 41.00 26.69 -3.43
C SER A 720 39.79 27.36 -2.79
N PHE A 721 39.94 28.63 -2.43
CA PHE A 721 38.86 29.50 -1.99
C PHE A 721 39.01 30.87 -2.66
N THR A 722 37.94 31.42 -3.20
CA THR A 722 37.83 32.83 -3.58
C THR A 722 36.57 33.46 -2.99
N GLY A 723 36.58 34.79 -2.88
CA GLY A 723 35.42 35.56 -2.44
C GLY A 723 35.68 37.06 -2.56
N THR A 724 34.64 37.81 -2.92
CA THR A 724 34.67 39.28 -2.97
C THR A 724 33.69 39.88 -1.98
N ALA A 725 33.92 41.11 -1.53
CA ALA A 725 32.98 41.84 -0.68
C ALA A 725 32.95 43.34 -1.00
N ALA A 726 31.79 43.95 -0.73
CA ALA A 726 31.56 45.38 -0.83
C ALA A 726 30.69 45.87 0.35
N LEU A 727 30.86 47.13 0.74
CA LEU A 727 30.15 47.77 1.85
C LEU A 727 29.92 49.25 1.57
N PHE A 728 28.70 49.74 1.82
CA PHE A 728 28.38 51.15 1.90
C PHE A 728 27.66 51.46 3.22
N ALA A 729 28.02 52.56 3.87
CA ALA A 729 27.35 53.06 5.07
C ALA A 729 27.12 54.57 4.96
N GLY A 730 25.86 55.01 4.86
CA GLY A 730 25.54 56.40 4.54
C GLY A 730 24.07 56.67 4.25
N THR A 731 23.79 57.25 3.09
CA THR A 731 22.45 57.65 2.65
C THR A 731 22.22 57.35 1.17
N GLY A 732 21.14 56.61 0.89
CA GLY A 732 20.69 56.31 -0.48
C GLY A 732 21.57 55.32 -1.25
N GLY A 733 22.24 54.39 -0.57
CA GLY A 733 22.79 53.21 -1.23
C GLY A 733 21.68 52.24 -1.66
N SER A 734 22.03 51.18 -2.38
CA SER A 734 21.13 50.04 -2.63
C SER A 734 21.92 48.79 -3.00
N LEU A 735 21.25 47.64 -3.08
CA LEU A 735 21.73 46.50 -3.85
C LEU A 735 21.45 46.69 -5.35
N ASN A 736 22.13 45.93 -6.21
CA ASN A 736 21.67 45.65 -7.57
C ASN A 736 20.53 44.61 -7.54
N GLY A 737 19.73 44.53 -8.61
CA GLY A 737 18.65 43.53 -8.76
C GLY A 737 19.11 42.09 -9.00
N ALA A 738 20.31 41.75 -8.52
CA ALA A 738 20.89 40.41 -8.45
C ALA A 738 21.73 40.26 -7.16
N HIS A 739 21.48 41.10 -6.15
CA HIS A 739 21.94 41.04 -4.76
C HIS A 739 23.42 40.67 -4.55
N THR A 740 24.28 41.17 -5.44
CA THR A 740 25.71 40.81 -5.56
C THR A 740 26.62 42.04 -5.50
N VAL A 741 26.12 43.21 -5.88
CA VAL A 741 26.84 44.48 -5.96
C VAL A 741 26.17 45.53 -5.09
N VAL A 742 26.97 46.25 -4.30
CA VAL A 742 26.54 47.46 -3.58
C VAL A 742 26.60 48.67 -4.51
N ASN A 743 25.46 49.33 -4.71
CA ASN A 743 25.39 50.65 -5.31
C ASN A 743 25.65 51.71 -4.22
N ASN A 744 26.70 52.50 -4.40
CA ASN A 744 27.06 53.59 -3.50
C ASN A 744 26.02 54.71 -3.51
N GLY A 745 25.69 55.22 -2.31
CA GLY A 745 24.73 56.31 -2.14
C GLY A 745 25.29 57.73 -2.34
N THR A 746 24.51 58.74 -1.95
CA THR A 746 24.85 60.16 -2.19
C THR A 746 25.93 60.68 -1.24
N ILE A 747 25.87 60.29 0.04
CA ILE A 747 26.87 60.64 1.06
C ILE A 747 27.07 59.42 1.96
N GLY A 748 28.31 59.01 2.19
CA GLY A 748 28.64 57.87 3.06
C GLY A 748 30.08 57.39 2.95
N PHE A 749 30.41 56.34 3.70
CA PHE A 749 31.64 55.59 3.54
C PHE A 749 31.40 54.41 2.60
N ALA A 750 32.26 54.26 1.59
CA ALA A 750 32.25 53.16 0.64
C ALA A 750 33.52 52.32 0.78
N VAL A 751 33.40 51.00 0.65
CA VAL A 751 34.50 50.04 0.64
C VAL A 751 34.25 49.06 -0.51
N SER A 752 35.18 48.98 -1.46
CA SER A 752 34.98 48.24 -2.71
C SER A 752 36.22 47.46 -3.13
N GLY A 753 35.99 46.39 -3.89
CA GLY A 753 37.04 45.49 -4.34
C GLY A 753 37.83 44.90 -3.17
N VAL A 754 37.15 44.52 -2.08
CA VAL A 754 37.70 43.58 -1.10
C VAL A 754 37.72 42.21 -1.77
N THR A 755 38.88 41.57 -1.84
CA THR A 755 38.99 40.21 -2.37
C THR A 755 39.86 39.35 -1.48
N LEU A 756 39.46 38.10 -1.29
CA LEU A 756 40.27 37.04 -0.70
C LEU A 756 40.43 35.93 -1.74
N SER A 757 41.66 35.46 -1.92
CA SER A 757 41.96 34.25 -2.71
C SER A 757 43.00 33.42 -1.97
N LEU A 758 42.70 32.15 -1.77
CA LEU A 758 43.55 31.16 -1.10
C LEU A 758 43.65 29.94 -2.02
N VAL A 759 44.85 29.43 -2.22
CA VAL A 759 45.09 28.13 -2.87
C VAL A 759 46.08 27.34 -2.03
N MET A 760 45.75 26.10 -1.71
CA MET A 760 46.66 25.11 -1.16
C MET A 760 46.73 23.94 -2.15
N ALA A 761 47.92 23.63 -2.65
CA ALA A 761 48.16 22.51 -3.55
C ALA A 761 49.14 21.53 -2.92
N LYS A 762 48.80 20.23 -2.90
CA LYS A 762 49.60 19.15 -2.33
C LYS A 762 49.98 18.15 -3.41
N GLY A 763 51.28 17.94 -3.64
CA GLY A 763 51.74 16.96 -4.62
C GLY A 763 51.33 15.53 -4.24
N ALA A 764 50.83 14.75 -5.20
CA ALA A 764 50.44 13.36 -4.98
C ALA A 764 51.62 12.52 -4.45
N LEU A 765 51.34 11.44 -3.73
CA LEU A 765 52.40 10.56 -3.20
C LEU A 765 53.23 9.86 -4.29
N GLY A 766 52.77 9.86 -5.55
CA GLY A 766 53.52 9.39 -6.71
C GLY A 766 54.34 10.45 -7.45
N ASP A 767 54.25 11.73 -7.08
CA ASP A 767 54.84 12.86 -7.82
C ASP A 767 56.36 13.05 -7.59
N GLY A 768 57.10 11.94 -7.53
CA GLY A 768 58.55 11.90 -7.46
C GLY A 768 59.16 12.79 -6.38
N ALA A 769 59.83 13.86 -6.80
CA ALA A 769 60.53 14.78 -5.92
C ALA A 769 59.63 15.72 -5.12
N ASN A 770 58.39 15.98 -5.57
CA ASN A 770 57.42 16.82 -4.85
C ASN A 770 56.38 15.98 -4.08
N ALA A 771 56.62 14.67 -3.94
CA ALA A 771 55.66 13.73 -3.39
C ALA A 771 55.23 14.08 -1.95
N GLY A 772 53.98 14.50 -1.78
CA GLY A 772 53.45 14.94 -0.50
C GLY A 772 53.86 16.36 -0.06
N ASP A 773 54.64 17.12 -0.83
CA ASP A 773 54.91 18.54 -0.55
C ASP A 773 53.62 19.36 -0.58
N THR A 774 53.61 20.54 0.03
CA THR A 774 52.40 21.37 0.13
C THR A 774 52.73 22.85 0.01
N TYR A 775 52.14 23.48 -1.01
CA TYR A 775 52.32 24.87 -1.39
C TYR A 775 51.06 25.65 -1.02
N VAL A 776 51.21 26.89 -0.55
CA VAL A 776 50.09 27.76 -0.17
C VAL A 776 50.29 29.16 -0.74
N GLY A 777 49.35 29.62 -1.56
CA GLY A 777 49.24 30.99 -2.03
C GLY A 777 48.07 31.71 -1.35
N VAL A 778 48.29 32.95 -0.93
CA VAL A 778 47.24 33.82 -0.37
C VAL A 778 47.35 35.20 -1.01
N SER A 779 46.23 35.70 -1.51
CA SER A 779 46.04 37.08 -1.97
C SER A 779 44.92 37.72 -1.16
N VAL A 780 45.16 38.93 -0.68
CA VAL A 780 44.16 39.79 -0.05
C VAL A 780 44.30 41.17 -0.67
N ALA A 781 43.21 41.69 -1.22
CA ALA A 781 43.17 43.04 -1.78
C ALA A 781 42.01 43.85 -1.19
N LEU A 782 42.17 45.16 -1.27
CA LEU A 782 41.16 46.18 -1.00
C LEU A 782 41.40 47.29 -2.00
N THR A 783 40.50 47.44 -2.98
CA THR A 783 40.67 48.43 -4.05
C THR A 783 40.50 49.83 -3.49
N ASP A 784 39.29 50.20 -3.04
CA ASP A 784 39.00 51.53 -2.49
C ASP A 784 38.29 51.47 -1.13
N ALA A 785 38.55 52.49 -0.32
CA ALA A 785 37.91 52.72 0.96
C ALA A 785 37.89 54.25 1.20
N GLU A 786 36.74 54.87 0.94
CA GLU A 786 36.63 56.34 0.83
C GLU A 786 35.36 56.91 1.46
N LEU A 787 35.35 58.24 1.65
CA LEU A 787 34.19 59.02 2.05
C LEU A 787 33.66 59.75 0.81
N ILE A 788 32.48 59.39 0.35
CA ILE A 788 31.83 60.02 -0.81
C ILE A 788 30.81 61.09 -0.39
N GLY A 789 30.51 61.99 -1.31
CA GLY A 789 29.53 63.07 -1.13
C GLY A 789 29.99 64.29 -0.33
N VAL A 790 31.16 64.25 0.33
CA VAL A 790 31.69 65.36 1.15
C VAL A 790 32.75 66.16 0.37
N SER A 791 32.28 67.12 -0.42
CA SER A 791 33.15 68.02 -1.20
C SER A 791 34.13 68.79 -0.30
N GLY A 792 35.44 68.56 -0.50
CA GLY A 792 36.52 69.23 0.23
C GLY A 792 37.27 68.34 1.24
N LEU A 793 36.74 67.16 1.60
CA LEU A 793 37.37 66.27 2.58
C LEU A 793 37.90 64.99 1.91
N ARG A 794 39.16 65.02 1.43
CA ARG A 794 39.86 63.82 0.94
C ARG A 794 40.45 63.02 2.11
N ALA A 795 39.91 61.85 2.39
CA ALA A 795 40.59 60.84 3.19
C ALA A 795 41.79 60.28 2.40
N VAL A 796 43.02 60.49 2.88
CA VAL A 796 44.24 59.99 2.22
C VAL A 796 44.62 58.63 2.81
N ARG A 797 44.65 57.59 1.98
CA ARG A 797 45.05 56.24 2.39
C ARG A 797 46.57 56.17 2.62
N LEU A 798 46.97 55.59 3.75
CA LEU A 798 48.33 55.09 4.00
C LEU A 798 48.27 53.56 4.18
N GLY A 799 49.16 52.83 3.51
CA GLY A 799 49.29 51.37 3.67
C GLY A 799 49.10 50.58 2.38
N HIS A 800 50.17 50.42 1.61
CA HIS A 800 50.26 49.41 0.55
C HIS A 800 51.05 48.23 1.12
N ALA A 801 50.52 47.00 1.06
CA ALA A 801 51.09 45.84 1.75
C ALA A 801 51.14 44.59 0.85
N GLN A 802 51.93 44.64 -0.22
CA GLN A 802 52.27 43.44 -0.99
C GLN A 802 53.24 42.55 -0.18
N GLY A 803 52.69 41.49 0.42
CA GLY A 803 53.42 40.56 1.29
C GLY A 803 53.94 39.30 0.60
N GLU A 804 54.68 39.42 -0.52
CA GLU A 804 55.31 38.23 -1.16
C GLU A 804 56.36 37.57 -0.24
N ARG A 805 55.96 36.52 0.48
CA ARG A 805 56.87 35.64 1.25
C ARG A 805 57.11 34.31 0.52
N ARG A 806 58.01 34.33 -0.47
CA ARG A 806 58.56 33.11 -1.09
C ARG A 806 59.41 32.31 -0.07
N HIS A 807 58.78 31.40 0.65
CA HIS A 807 59.46 30.51 1.60
C HIS A 807 60.26 29.40 0.89
N ARG A 808 61.50 29.69 0.50
CA ARG A 808 62.50 28.63 0.28
C ARG A 808 62.84 27.99 1.62
N ARG A 809 62.72 26.66 1.74
CA ARG A 809 63.25 25.91 2.89
C ARG A 809 64.76 25.71 2.72
N HIS A 810 65.49 25.82 3.82
CA HIS A 810 66.86 25.29 3.90
C HIS A 810 66.79 23.77 4.12
N HIS A 811 67.58 23.01 3.35
CA HIS A 811 67.88 21.63 3.73
C HIS A 811 68.91 21.62 4.86
N HIS A 812 68.58 20.99 5.99
CA HIS A 812 69.58 20.44 6.90
C HIS A 812 69.95 19.05 6.40
N ALA A 813 71.17 18.89 5.89
CA ALA A 813 71.79 17.58 5.75
C ALA A 813 72.46 17.20 7.08
N GLY A 814 72.34 15.94 7.48
CA GLY A 814 73.18 15.36 8.54
C GLY A 814 74.63 15.14 8.07
N PRO A 815 75.58 14.95 8.99
CA PRO A 815 76.99 14.90 8.67
C PRO A 815 77.40 13.61 7.95
N ALA A 816 78.42 13.73 7.10
CA ALA A 816 79.29 12.62 6.69
C ALA A 816 80.68 12.86 7.30
N ASP A 817 81.33 11.80 7.75
CA ASP A 817 82.68 11.88 8.35
C ASP A 817 83.78 12.09 7.29
N ALA A 818 84.99 12.38 7.76
CA ALA A 818 86.10 12.94 7.00
C ALA A 818 86.92 11.92 6.16
N HIS A 819 88.08 12.39 5.65
CA HIS A 819 89.09 11.75 4.79
C HIS A 819 88.83 11.87 3.25
N GLU A 820 89.81 12.20 2.39
CA GLU A 820 91.17 12.74 2.61
C GLU A 820 91.76 13.38 1.31
N LEU A 821 92.62 14.40 1.47
CA LEU A 821 93.68 14.93 0.57
C LEU A 821 93.51 15.14 -0.96
N ASP A 822 93.61 16.44 -1.34
CA ASP A 822 94.68 17.03 -2.19
C ASP A 822 94.47 17.38 -3.70
N ALA A 823 95.23 18.42 -4.10
CA ALA A 823 95.67 18.88 -5.43
C ALA A 823 94.66 19.42 -6.49
N GLY A 824 94.99 20.57 -7.12
CA GLY A 824 94.32 21.02 -8.35
C GLY A 824 94.30 22.55 -8.65
N HIS A 825 95.44 23.15 -9.01
CA HIS A 825 95.52 24.58 -9.42
C HIS A 825 94.81 24.93 -10.75
N GLY A 826 94.43 26.22 -10.94
CA GLY A 826 94.34 26.87 -12.27
C GLY A 826 93.05 27.64 -12.60
N ARG A 827 92.77 28.85 -12.07
CA ARG A 827 93.20 30.19 -12.56
C ARG A 827 92.94 30.53 -14.06
N ARG A 828 92.15 31.61 -14.27
CA ARG A 828 92.18 32.60 -15.40
C ARG A 828 91.64 32.16 -16.78
N GLN A 829 91.17 33.03 -17.70
CA GLN A 829 90.60 34.41 -17.66
C GLN A 829 90.01 34.79 -19.06
N ARG A 830 88.77 35.33 -19.13
CA ARG A 830 88.28 36.30 -20.18
C ARG A 830 88.35 35.85 -21.67
N PRO A 831 87.96 36.69 -22.67
CA PRO A 831 87.08 37.87 -22.71
C PRO A 831 85.95 37.84 -23.79
N GLU A 832 85.13 38.91 -23.85
CA GLU A 832 84.50 39.62 -25.01
C GLU A 832 84.15 38.87 -26.34
N LEU A 833 82.92 38.93 -26.91
CA LEU A 833 82.23 40.01 -27.69
C LEU A 833 82.89 40.38 -29.06
N PRO A 834 82.20 40.96 -30.09
CA PRO A 834 80.76 41.06 -30.41
C PRO A 834 80.34 40.93 -31.94
N ALA A 835 79.02 40.86 -32.19
CA ALA A 835 78.17 41.52 -33.24
C ALA A 835 78.45 41.61 -34.79
N HIS A 836 77.32 41.61 -35.53
CA HIS A 836 76.97 42.26 -36.84
C HIS A 836 77.44 41.76 -38.24
N GLN A 837 76.48 41.13 -38.99
CA GLN A 837 76.03 41.43 -40.39
C GLN A 837 77.01 41.42 -41.61
N PRO A 838 76.56 41.53 -42.90
CA PRO A 838 75.32 41.09 -43.58
C PRO A 838 75.52 40.42 -44.99
N GLY A 839 74.43 39.95 -45.66
CA GLY A 839 74.22 40.20 -47.11
C GLY A 839 74.10 39.06 -48.15
N HIS A 840 72.93 38.95 -48.81
CA HIS A 840 72.62 38.29 -50.11
C HIS A 840 72.80 36.74 -50.18
N HIS A 841 72.14 35.91 -51.02
CA HIS A 841 71.45 36.04 -52.34
C HIS A 841 70.63 34.69 -52.63
N ARG A 842 69.93 34.31 -53.73
CA ARG A 842 69.51 34.81 -55.08
C ARG A 842 68.44 33.86 -55.76
N ARG A 843 67.22 34.34 -56.16
CA ARG A 843 66.26 33.77 -57.20
C ARG A 843 65.55 32.40 -56.94
N ALA A 844 64.41 32.01 -57.57
CA ALA A 844 63.33 32.68 -58.36
C ALA A 844 62.07 31.75 -58.60
N GLY A 845 60.90 32.31 -58.97
CA GLY A 845 59.67 31.61 -59.43
C GLY A 845 58.44 32.55 -59.58
N THR A 846 57.48 32.29 -60.51
CA THR A 846 56.33 33.19 -60.89
C THR A 846 55.11 32.35 -61.39
N ALA A 847 53.88 32.81 -61.72
CA ALA A 847 53.25 34.12 -62.06
C ALA A 847 51.69 34.04 -61.82
N GLY A 848 50.80 35.06 -62.00
CA GLY A 848 50.99 36.48 -62.33
C GLY A 848 49.77 37.34 -62.78
N HIS A 849 48.52 36.85 -62.91
CA HIS A 849 47.36 37.65 -63.43
C HIS A 849 46.38 38.12 -62.32
N ARG A 850 46.08 39.42 -62.10
CA ARG A 850 45.35 40.46 -62.90
C ARG A 850 43.83 40.17 -63.02
N GLN A 851 42.87 41.09 -62.74
CA GLN A 851 42.81 42.57 -62.84
C GLN A 851 41.99 43.25 -61.68
N ARG A 852 42.19 44.55 -61.33
CA ARG A 852 41.30 45.77 -61.53
C ARG A 852 39.77 45.49 -61.46
N ARG A 853 38.84 46.28 -60.86
CA ARG A 853 38.68 47.68 -60.32
C ARG A 853 37.42 47.69 -59.40
N GLY A 854 37.01 48.70 -58.60
CA GLY A 854 37.61 49.97 -58.14
C GLY A 854 36.79 51.27 -58.45
N GLY A 855 35.98 51.81 -57.52
CA GLY A 855 35.25 53.10 -57.70
C GLY A 855 34.24 53.56 -56.61
N HIS A 856 34.35 54.83 -56.19
CA HIS A 856 33.66 55.66 -55.18
C HIS A 856 32.11 55.70 -54.97
N ARG A 857 31.73 55.99 -53.70
CA ARG A 857 30.76 57.00 -53.15
C ARG A 857 29.41 57.28 -53.88
N GLN A 858 28.29 57.34 -53.13
CA GLN A 858 27.70 58.55 -52.45
C GLN A 858 26.14 58.51 -52.34
N ARG A 859 25.63 59.24 -51.31
CA ARG A 859 24.29 59.86 -51.15
C ARG A 859 23.12 59.10 -50.51
N ARG A 860 22.42 59.85 -49.63
CA ARG A 860 21.05 59.63 -49.14
C ARG A 860 20.04 60.25 -50.13
N ALA A 861 18.85 59.66 -50.21
CA ALA A 861 17.57 60.36 -50.37
C ALA A 861 16.44 59.39 -49.97
N GLY A 862 15.26 59.92 -49.62
CA GLY A 862 14.04 59.15 -49.43
C GLY A 862 12.84 60.00 -49.84
N SER A 863 11.73 59.36 -50.21
CA SER A 863 10.49 60.04 -50.63
C SER A 863 9.28 59.10 -50.57
N ASP A 864 8.10 59.66 -50.35
CA ASP A 864 6.85 58.97 -50.04
C ASP A 864 6.25 58.13 -51.18
N GLY A 865 5.44 57.14 -50.78
CA GLY A 865 4.79 56.18 -51.66
C GLY A 865 3.45 56.61 -52.30
N LYS A 866 2.71 55.62 -52.78
CA LYS A 866 1.28 55.71 -53.15
C LYS A 866 0.58 54.34 -53.21
N ARG A 867 -0.75 54.37 -53.29
CA ARG A 867 -1.69 53.22 -53.18
C ARG A 867 -2.06 52.56 -54.52
N ARG A 868 -2.78 51.42 -54.41
CA ARG A 868 -3.55 50.62 -55.41
C ARG A 868 -2.71 49.51 -56.09
N GLY A 869 -3.15 48.25 -56.19
CA GLY A 869 -4.31 47.55 -55.58
C GLY A 869 -5.33 46.98 -56.59
N THR A 870 -5.91 45.82 -56.30
CA THR A 870 -6.90 45.10 -57.13
C THR A 870 -7.80 44.17 -56.29
N GLN A 871 -9.09 44.11 -56.66
CA GLN A 871 -10.02 43.00 -56.41
C GLN A 871 -10.10 42.12 -57.69
N PRO A 872 -10.75 40.94 -57.62
CA PRO A 872 -12.18 40.80 -57.99
C PRO A 872 -13.06 40.42 -56.78
N GLY A 873 -14.40 40.45 -56.79
CA GLY A 873 -15.36 40.85 -57.84
C GLY A 873 -16.07 39.67 -58.51
N ASP A 874 -17.37 39.69 -58.85
CA ASP A 874 -18.52 40.64 -58.63
C ASP A 874 -19.82 39.78 -58.90
N ASP A 875 -21.10 40.03 -58.55
CA ASP A 875 -21.95 41.01 -57.79
C ASP A 875 -23.32 40.27 -57.51
N ASP A 876 -24.41 40.69 -56.82
CA ASP A 876 -24.84 41.86 -56.02
C ASP A 876 -25.49 41.32 -54.68
N GLY A 877 -26.79 41.25 -54.35
CA GLY A 877 -28.03 41.83 -54.89
C GLY A 877 -29.34 41.50 -54.12
N ASP A 878 -30.19 42.54 -53.98
CA ASP A 878 -31.62 42.62 -53.55
C ASP A 878 -32.15 42.07 -52.19
N ARG A 879 -33.22 42.63 -51.57
CA ARG A 879 -33.63 44.03 -51.27
C ARG A 879 -34.92 44.07 -50.40
N ARG A 880 -35.09 45.13 -49.59
CA ARG A 880 -36.36 45.70 -49.03
C ARG A 880 -37.13 44.85 -47.98
N ARG A 881 -37.33 45.33 -46.74
CA ARG A 881 -38.40 46.23 -46.18
C ARG A 881 -39.78 45.57 -45.94
N ASP A 882 -40.31 45.62 -44.71
CA ASP A 882 -41.28 46.66 -44.26
C ASP A 882 -41.61 46.57 -42.72
N HIS A 883 -42.62 47.31 -42.22
CA HIS A 883 -42.86 47.64 -40.79
C HIS A 883 -44.10 46.98 -40.13
N ALA A 884 -44.02 46.73 -38.80
CA ALA A 884 -45.02 47.04 -37.74
C ALA A 884 -44.30 46.90 -36.37
N ASP A 885 -44.25 47.86 -35.43
CA ASP A 885 -45.27 48.58 -34.63
C ASP A 885 -45.78 47.76 -33.41
N GLY A 886 -45.83 48.23 -32.15
CA GLY A 886 -45.41 49.50 -31.51
C GLY A 886 -44.63 49.27 -30.19
N GLY A 887 -44.60 50.12 -29.15
CA GLY A 887 -45.31 51.39 -28.95
C GLY A 887 -45.20 52.04 -27.55
N ARG A 888 -44.04 52.66 -27.23
CA ARG A 888 -43.87 53.92 -26.43
C ARG A 888 -44.19 54.01 -24.90
N ARG A 889 -43.46 54.95 -24.24
CA ARG A 889 -43.69 55.64 -22.93
C ARG A 889 -43.43 54.82 -21.64
N ALA A 890 -43.03 55.42 -20.50
CA ALA A 890 -42.45 56.75 -20.22
C ALA A 890 -41.75 56.80 -18.83
N VAL A 891 -40.93 57.84 -18.60
CA VAL A 891 -40.23 58.14 -17.33
C VAL A 891 -41.18 58.70 -16.26
N LEU A 892 -41.01 58.31 -14.98
CA LEU A 892 -41.43 59.13 -13.82
C LEU A 892 -40.71 58.75 -12.50
N HIS A 893 -40.31 59.77 -11.72
CA HIS A 893 -39.70 59.63 -10.39
C HIS A 893 -40.72 59.63 -9.24
N ARG A 894 -40.42 58.92 -8.14
CA ARG A 894 -40.33 59.43 -6.73
C ARG A 894 -39.85 58.29 -5.80
N HIS A 895 -38.88 58.42 -4.88
CA HIS A 895 -38.57 59.37 -3.78
C HIS A 895 -39.36 59.21 -2.46
N ARG A 896 -38.69 58.62 -1.45
CA ARG A 896 -38.60 58.97 0.01
C ARG A 896 -38.14 57.71 0.80
N GLY A 897 -37.36 57.75 1.89
CA GLY A 897 -36.55 58.78 2.56
C GLY A 897 -35.17 58.18 2.95
N ALA A 898 -34.12 58.91 3.38
CA ALA A 898 -34.01 59.91 4.45
C ALA A 898 -34.05 59.27 5.87
N VAL A 899 -33.15 59.56 6.85
CA VAL A 899 -32.10 60.61 6.89
C VAL A 899 -31.04 60.43 8.02
N CYS A 900 -29.81 60.96 7.83
CA CYS A 900 -28.80 61.37 8.85
C CYS A 900 -28.14 60.31 9.79
N ARG A 901 -26.98 60.55 10.46
CA ARG A 901 -25.92 61.62 10.44
C ARG A 901 -24.58 61.01 10.92
N HIS A 902 -23.44 61.24 10.25
CA HIS A 902 -22.36 62.21 10.58
C HIS A 902 -21.68 62.09 11.97
N GLY A 903 -20.35 62.18 12.12
CA GLY A 903 -19.27 62.31 11.10
C GLY A 903 -18.09 63.20 11.54
N ARG A 904 -17.15 63.50 10.60
CA ARG A 904 -15.98 64.42 10.70
C ARG A 904 -14.84 63.99 11.67
N GLN A 905 -13.59 64.46 11.54
CA GLN A 905 -12.64 64.72 10.41
C GLN A 905 -11.23 64.99 11.04
N PRO A 906 -10.11 65.15 10.28
CA PRO A 906 -8.74 64.99 10.82
C PRO A 906 -7.95 66.28 11.12
N GLN A 907 -6.87 66.16 11.92
CA GLN A 907 -5.63 66.98 11.96
C GLN A 907 -4.50 66.07 12.51
N ARG A 908 -3.27 65.96 11.96
CA ARG A 908 -2.15 66.90 11.67
C ARG A 908 -1.30 67.34 12.89
N ARG A 909 -0.06 66.80 12.94
CA ARG A 909 1.22 67.33 13.49
C ARG A 909 1.29 67.85 14.94
N ALA A 910 2.21 67.30 15.74
CA ALA A 910 3.39 68.02 16.27
C ALA A 910 4.37 67.12 17.08
N HIS A 911 5.57 67.65 17.37
CA HIS A 911 6.72 67.04 18.05
C HIS A 911 6.49 66.57 19.51
N GLY A 912 7.30 65.62 19.99
CA GLY A 912 7.44 65.29 21.42
C GLY A 912 8.61 64.34 21.75
N ARG A 913 9.64 64.82 22.46
CA ARG A 913 10.91 64.11 22.75
C ARG A 913 10.86 63.18 23.98
N GLN A 914 11.58 62.05 23.87
CA GLN A 914 12.49 61.44 24.87
C GLN A 914 11.96 60.78 26.17
N GLN A 915 12.69 59.69 26.55
CA GLN A 915 12.94 59.17 27.92
C GLN A 915 11.76 58.52 28.68
N ARG A 916 11.97 57.62 29.66
CA ARG A 916 13.00 56.57 29.94
C ARG A 916 12.49 55.81 31.20
N HIS A 917 12.91 54.55 31.37
CA HIS A 917 12.96 53.81 32.66
C HIS A 917 11.64 53.44 33.40
N ASP A 918 11.44 52.12 33.51
CA ASP A 918 11.31 51.35 34.77
C ASP A 918 10.30 51.71 35.90
N ARG A 919 9.66 50.62 36.35
CA ARG A 919 9.30 50.25 37.74
C ARG A 919 7.99 50.72 38.43
N VAL A 920 7.25 49.68 38.85
CA VAL A 920 6.69 49.43 40.20
C VAL A 920 5.27 49.96 40.54
N CYS A 921 4.31 49.06 40.33
CA CYS A 921 3.36 48.48 41.30
C CYS A 921 2.32 49.31 42.08
N ARG A 922 1.26 48.56 42.45
CA ARG A 922 0.13 48.83 43.37
C ARG A 922 -1.05 49.59 42.76
N GLU A 923 -2.19 48.92 42.58
CA GLU A 923 -3.12 48.37 43.59
C GLU A 923 -3.80 49.49 44.40
N ARG A 924 -5.13 49.64 44.23
CA ARG A 924 -6.11 49.25 45.27
C ARG A 924 -7.58 49.56 44.85
N ARG A 925 -8.45 48.56 45.05
CA ARG A 925 -9.78 48.64 45.72
C ARG A 925 -10.92 49.41 45.03
N ASP A 926 -12.19 49.15 45.33
CA ASP A 926 -12.93 48.05 46.00
C ASP A 926 -14.36 48.10 45.38
N ALA A 927 -15.22 47.07 45.30
CA ALA A 927 -15.26 45.77 45.97
C ALA A 927 -15.89 44.67 45.06
N GLU A 928 -16.51 43.66 45.68
CA GLU A 928 -17.36 42.56 45.17
C GLU A 928 -18.76 42.71 45.87
N PRO A 929 -19.82 41.84 45.79
CA PRO A 929 -19.73 40.37 45.97
C PRO A 929 -20.76 39.44 45.29
N GLY A 930 -20.48 38.13 45.39
CA GLY A 930 -21.47 37.04 45.51
C GLY A 930 -21.85 36.29 44.23
N ASP A 931 -21.80 34.96 44.15
CA ASP A 931 -21.19 33.90 44.99
C ASP A 931 -20.91 32.70 44.02
N GLY A 932 -20.06 31.69 44.25
CA GLY A 932 -19.56 31.07 45.49
C GLY A 932 -20.24 29.70 45.68
N GLN A 933 -19.61 28.56 46.03
CA GLN A 933 -18.21 28.13 46.30
C GLN A 933 -18.14 26.61 45.93
N GLY A 934 -17.05 25.82 45.94
CA GLY A 934 -15.63 25.90 46.30
C GLY A 934 -15.02 24.47 46.15
N ARG A 935 -13.85 24.04 46.66
CA ARG A 935 -12.75 24.66 47.45
C ARG A 935 -11.40 23.92 47.20
N ALA A 936 -10.29 24.69 47.25
CA ALA A 936 -8.93 24.42 47.81
C ALA A 936 -8.21 23.04 47.68
N GLY A 937 -6.87 22.94 47.64
CA GLY A 937 -5.76 23.94 47.64
C GLY A 937 -4.38 23.24 47.70
N ARG A 938 -3.37 23.63 46.89
CA ARG A 938 -2.31 24.67 47.09
C ARG A 938 -1.20 24.40 48.15
N ARG A 939 0.07 24.65 47.73
CA ARG A 939 1.36 24.87 48.49
C ARG A 939 2.33 23.66 48.59
N ARG A 940 3.68 23.82 48.66
CA ARG A 940 4.67 24.82 48.11
C ARG A 940 6.13 24.36 48.42
N GLN A 941 7.14 25.00 47.79
CA GLN A 941 8.60 25.00 48.14
C GLN A 941 9.38 23.69 47.85
N ARG A 942 10.51 23.68 47.13
CA ARG A 942 11.88 24.28 47.27
C ARG A 942 12.82 23.47 48.18
N GLY A 943 13.87 22.88 47.60
CA GLY A 943 15.04 22.33 48.31
C GLY A 943 16.18 21.93 47.37
N ARG A 944 17.43 22.23 47.73
CA ARG A 944 18.67 21.67 47.11
C ARG A 944 19.22 20.60 48.05
N HIS A 945 19.89 19.54 47.56
CA HIS A 945 21.33 19.29 47.82
C HIS A 945 21.88 17.96 47.26
N LEU A 946 23.21 17.83 47.37
CA LEU A 946 24.16 16.88 46.77
C LEU A 946 24.20 15.45 47.39
N ARG A 947 24.90 14.56 46.66
CA ARG A 947 25.49 13.23 47.04
C ARG A 947 24.51 12.03 47.04
N ARG A 948 24.79 10.91 46.33
CA ARG A 948 25.84 9.86 46.55
C ARG A 948 25.70 9.22 47.95
N ARG A 949 25.37 7.93 48.11
CA ARG A 949 25.91 6.72 47.43
C ARG A 949 24.99 5.49 47.55
N LEU A 950 25.34 4.45 46.76
CA LEU A 950 25.17 3.00 46.97
C LEU A 950 24.93 2.53 48.43
N GLY A 951 24.19 1.46 48.72
CA GLY A 951 23.42 0.54 47.85
C GLY A 951 23.32 -0.90 48.40
N GLY A 952 22.23 -1.62 48.05
CA GLY A 952 21.97 -3.02 48.45
C GLY A 952 21.36 -3.20 49.85
N ALA A 953 20.82 -4.36 50.24
CA ALA A 953 20.38 -5.53 49.46
C ALA A 953 19.52 -6.48 50.33
N ASP A 954 18.63 -7.28 49.71
CA ASP A 954 17.98 -8.49 50.27
C ASP A 954 17.09 -8.34 51.54
N ARG A 955 16.17 -9.25 51.89
CA ARG A 955 15.25 -10.13 51.11
C ARG A 955 14.20 -10.77 52.06
N ARG A 956 13.17 -11.41 51.47
CA ARG A 956 12.26 -12.43 52.07
C ARG A 956 11.28 -11.87 53.14
N ARG A 957 9.95 -11.96 52.92
CA ARG A 957 9.02 -13.13 53.04
C ARG A 957 8.61 -13.38 54.51
N THR A 958 7.37 -13.78 54.83
CA THR A 958 6.28 -14.37 54.00
C THR A 958 4.89 -14.14 54.59
N ASP A 959 3.86 -14.08 53.73
CA ASP A 959 2.45 -14.50 53.96
C ASP A 959 1.63 -13.84 55.10
N ARG A 960 0.28 -13.80 55.07
CA ARG A 960 -0.69 -14.40 54.12
C ARG A 960 -1.94 -13.51 53.95
N GLY A 961 -2.56 -13.55 52.77
CA GLY A 961 -3.82 -12.84 52.43
C GLY A 961 -4.16 -13.02 50.96
N LEU A 962 -5.15 -13.88 50.66
CA LEU A 962 -5.52 -14.37 49.32
C LEU A 962 -5.98 -13.24 48.37
N ARG A 963 -5.82 -13.26 47.05
CA ARG A 963 -5.10 -14.15 46.08
C ARG A 963 -5.50 -15.64 45.93
N THR A 964 -6.14 -15.93 44.79
CA THR A 964 -5.92 -17.06 43.84
C THR A 964 -6.51 -16.60 42.48
N ARG A 965 -5.84 -16.61 41.30
CA ARG A 965 -5.05 -17.61 40.54
C ARG A 965 -5.93 -18.67 39.86
N ALA A 966 -5.90 -18.91 38.54
CA ALA A 966 -4.88 -18.83 37.46
C ALA A 966 -3.92 -20.05 37.37
N VAL A 967 -4.01 -20.73 36.23
CA VAL A 967 -3.33 -21.98 35.79
C VAL A 967 -2.90 -21.71 34.33
N ARG A 968 -1.60 -21.71 33.96
CA ARG A 968 -0.77 -22.86 33.48
C ARG A 968 -1.30 -23.41 32.13
N LEU A 969 -0.52 -23.62 31.06
CA LEU A 969 0.94 -23.55 30.77
C LEU A 969 1.15 -22.60 29.54
N GLY A 970 2.32 -22.04 29.21
CA GLY A 970 3.61 -22.66 28.85
C GLY A 970 3.63 -22.96 27.33
N HIS A 971 4.58 -22.50 26.51
CA HIS A 971 5.84 -21.80 26.79
C HIS A 971 6.22 -20.85 25.64
N ALA A 972 7.00 -19.79 25.93
CA ALA A 972 7.56 -18.90 24.91
C ALA A 972 9.05 -19.16 24.71
N GLN A 973 9.56 -18.90 23.50
CA GLN A 973 10.81 -18.16 23.22
C GLN A 973 11.06 -18.04 21.72
N GLY A 974 11.64 -16.92 21.31
CA GLY A 974 12.43 -16.83 20.08
C GLY A 974 13.82 -16.31 20.43
N GLU A 975 14.88 -16.82 19.79
CA GLU A 975 16.17 -16.14 19.83
C GLU A 975 17.10 -16.45 18.65
N ARG A 976 18.27 -15.80 18.69
CA ARG A 976 19.21 -15.56 17.61
C ARG A 976 19.96 -16.82 17.14
N ARG A 977 20.34 -16.80 15.85
CA ARG A 977 21.28 -17.72 15.22
C ARG A 977 22.56 -17.93 16.06
N HIS A 978 23.02 -19.17 16.23
CA HIS A 978 24.46 -19.52 16.13
C HIS A 978 24.68 -21.03 15.88
N ARG A 979 25.81 -21.37 15.25
CA ARG A 979 26.18 -22.73 14.74
C ARG A 979 26.74 -23.67 15.83
N ARG A 980 26.50 -24.99 15.73
CA ARG A 980 27.52 -26.06 15.47
C ARG A 980 26.97 -27.52 15.53
N HIS A 981 27.80 -28.46 15.03
CA HIS A 981 27.65 -29.93 14.87
C HIS A 981 27.45 -30.72 16.20
N HIS A 982 27.14 -32.04 16.28
CA HIS A 982 27.52 -33.23 15.46
C HIS A 982 26.52 -34.43 15.55
N HIS A 983 26.80 -35.49 14.75
CA HIS A 983 26.30 -36.90 14.66
C HIS A 983 25.57 -37.55 15.86
N ALA A 984 24.76 -38.63 15.73
CA ALA A 984 24.58 -39.69 14.70
C ALA A 984 23.07 -40.12 14.62
N GLY A 985 22.52 -41.06 13.81
CA GLY A 985 23.04 -42.11 12.90
C GLY A 985 23.07 -43.52 13.55
N PRO A 986 22.83 -44.67 12.84
CA PRO A 986 22.25 -44.91 11.50
C PRO A 986 21.16 -46.03 11.46
N ALA A 987 20.63 -46.37 10.27
CA ALA A 987 20.04 -47.69 9.92
C ALA A 987 19.97 -47.85 8.38
N ASP A 988 20.11 -49.08 7.86
CA ASP A 988 20.33 -49.38 6.44
C ASP A 988 19.16 -50.15 5.77
N ALA A 989 19.07 -50.06 4.43
CA ALA A 989 18.41 -51.02 3.55
C ALA A 989 18.96 -50.90 2.10
N ASP A 990 19.14 -52.04 1.43
CA ASP A 990 19.60 -52.17 0.04
C ASP A 990 18.43 -51.90 -0.98
N GLU A 991 18.51 -52.02 -2.32
CA GLU A 991 19.41 -52.79 -3.21
C GLU A 991 19.33 -52.31 -4.71
N LEU A 992 20.17 -52.89 -5.58
CA LEU A 992 20.07 -53.05 -7.06
C LEU A 992 20.32 -51.89 -8.08
N ASP A 993 21.58 -51.88 -8.58
CA ASP A 993 21.99 -52.33 -9.94
C ASP A 993 21.92 -51.45 -11.25
N ALA A 994 22.75 -51.87 -12.22
CA ALA A 994 22.64 -51.78 -13.68
C ALA A 994 22.78 -50.42 -14.42
N GLY A 995 23.99 -49.86 -14.46
CA GLY A 995 24.38 -48.85 -15.45
C GLY A 995 25.07 -49.42 -16.70
N HIS A 996 24.36 -49.63 -17.83
CA HIS A 996 24.97 -50.02 -19.12
C HIS A 996 24.28 -49.39 -20.35
N GLY A 997 25.06 -48.74 -21.22
CA GLY A 997 24.52 -47.99 -22.38
C GLY A 997 25.57 -47.44 -23.36
N ARG A 998 26.52 -48.27 -23.82
CA ARG A 998 27.53 -47.85 -24.83
C ARG A 998 27.04 -48.06 -26.28
N ARG A 999 27.13 -47.01 -27.11
CA ARG A 999 27.48 -46.95 -28.56
C ARG A 999 27.36 -45.47 -28.99
N GLN A 1000 28.13 -44.89 -29.92
CA GLN A 1000 29.18 -45.42 -30.81
C GLN A 1000 30.21 -44.30 -31.15
N ARG A 1001 31.41 -44.69 -31.61
CA ARG A 1001 32.35 -43.85 -32.39
C ARG A 1001 32.71 -44.59 -33.67
N PRO A 1002 32.88 -43.87 -34.78
CA PRO A 1002 34.16 -43.78 -35.51
C PRO A 1002 34.58 -42.30 -35.68
N GLU A 1003 35.77 -41.89 -36.16
CA GLU A 1003 37.08 -42.53 -36.35
C GLU A 1003 38.18 -41.43 -36.38
N LEU A 1004 39.46 -41.80 -36.46
CA LEU A 1004 40.64 -40.90 -36.51
C LEU A 1004 41.59 -41.37 -37.64
N PRO A 1005 42.35 -40.49 -38.33
CA PRO A 1005 43.69 -40.07 -37.83
C PRO A 1005 44.10 -38.63 -38.31
N ALA A 1006 45.32 -38.07 -38.18
CA ALA A 1006 46.65 -38.62 -37.80
C ALA A 1006 47.63 -37.54 -37.23
N HIS A 1007 48.68 -38.00 -36.52
CA HIS A 1007 49.97 -37.35 -36.11
C HIS A 1007 49.95 -36.05 -35.27
N GLN A 1008 50.69 -35.82 -34.14
CA GLN A 1008 51.94 -36.34 -33.49
C GLN A 1008 53.20 -35.44 -33.69
N PRO A 1009 54.22 -35.47 -32.79
CA PRO A 1009 54.22 -35.65 -31.31
C PRO A 1009 55.28 -34.78 -30.55
N GLY A 1010 55.39 -34.88 -29.21
CA GLY A 1010 56.57 -34.40 -28.43
C GLY A 1010 56.33 -34.05 -26.94
N HIS A 1011 56.12 -35.00 -26.02
CA HIS A 1011 57.12 -35.73 -25.19
C HIS A 1011 57.74 -35.01 -23.95
N HIS A 1012 57.42 -35.61 -22.78
CA HIS A 1012 58.31 -35.95 -21.63
C HIS A 1012 58.60 -35.01 -20.42
N ARG A 1013 58.00 -35.43 -19.29
CA ARG A 1013 58.61 -35.92 -18.02
C ARG A 1013 59.24 -34.96 -16.95
N ARG A 1014 58.70 -35.16 -15.73
CA ARG A 1014 59.38 -35.32 -14.41
C ARG A 1014 59.96 -34.12 -13.66
N ALA A 1015 59.28 -33.80 -12.55
CA ALA A 1015 59.74 -33.87 -11.14
C ALA A 1015 61.00 -33.11 -10.67
N GLY A 1016 60.91 -32.42 -9.51
CA GLY A 1016 62.09 -31.86 -8.84
C GLY A 1016 61.83 -31.03 -7.57
N THR A 1017 61.79 -31.70 -6.42
CA THR A 1017 62.13 -31.20 -5.06
C THR A 1017 63.48 -30.44 -4.97
N ALA A 1018 63.83 -29.64 -3.94
CA ALA A 1018 63.12 -29.01 -2.80
C ALA A 1018 64.11 -28.19 -1.92
N GLY A 1019 63.59 -27.45 -0.92
CA GLY A 1019 64.37 -26.88 0.21
C GLY A 1019 64.88 -25.44 0.00
N HIS A 1020 65.38 -24.70 1.00
CA HIS A 1020 65.56 -24.89 2.46
C HIS A 1020 66.01 -23.54 3.10
N ARG A 1021 66.00 -23.22 4.42
CA ARG A 1021 65.68 -23.93 5.68
C ARG A 1021 65.39 -22.92 6.84
N GLN A 1022 64.79 -23.42 7.93
CA GLN A 1022 65.08 -23.22 9.39
C GLN A 1022 66.03 -22.07 9.88
N ARG A 1023 65.94 -21.48 11.10
CA ARG A 1023 65.27 -21.84 12.38
C ARG A 1023 65.38 -20.70 13.45
N ARG A 1024 64.47 -20.69 14.45
CA ARG A 1024 64.59 -20.11 15.83
C ARG A 1024 64.79 -18.58 15.94
N GLY A 1025 64.44 -17.89 17.03
CA GLY A 1025 63.65 -18.27 18.22
C GLY A 1025 64.05 -17.48 19.48
N GLY A 1026 63.10 -17.08 20.34
CA GLY A 1026 63.41 -16.39 21.61
C GLY A 1026 62.17 -15.99 22.43
N HIS A 1027 62.11 -16.43 23.70
CA HIS A 1027 61.12 -16.04 24.71
C HIS A 1027 61.86 -15.39 25.89
N TRP A 1028 61.36 -14.28 26.44
CA TRP A 1028 61.66 -13.83 27.81
C TRP A 1028 60.44 -13.17 28.49
N GLN A 1029 60.59 -12.83 29.77
CA GLN A 1029 59.54 -12.95 30.80
C GLN A 1029 58.61 -11.74 31.04
N ARG A 1030 57.56 -12.01 31.82
CA ARG A 1030 56.59 -11.06 32.40
C ARG A 1030 57.21 -10.00 33.33
N ARG A 1031 56.53 -8.86 33.47
CA ARG A 1031 56.21 -8.24 34.79
C ARG A 1031 54.96 -7.35 34.68
N ALA A 1032 54.36 -7.02 35.82
CA ALA A 1032 53.21 -6.11 35.93
C ALA A 1032 53.57 -4.91 36.84
N GLY A 1033 52.92 -3.77 36.63
CA GLY A 1033 53.14 -2.53 37.40
C GLY A 1033 52.10 -1.47 37.04
N SER A 1034 51.67 -0.67 38.02
CA SER A 1034 50.47 0.19 37.97
C SER A 1034 50.73 1.67 37.66
N ASP A 1035 49.62 2.38 37.42
CA ASP A 1035 49.41 3.84 37.53
C ASP A 1035 50.01 4.79 36.47
N GLY A 1036 49.23 5.80 36.09
CA GLY A 1036 49.62 6.78 35.08
C GLY A 1036 48.55 7.77 34.56
N LYS A 1037 47.52 8.14 35.34
CA LYS A 1037 46.51 9.14 34.89
C LYS A 1037 47.12 10.54 34.72
N ARG A 1038 47.31 11.01 33.48
CA ARG A 1038 47.34 12.45 33.14
C ARG A 1038 46.56 12.76 31.88
N ARG A 1039 46.09 14.02 31.78
CA ARG A 1039 45.27 14.54 30.68
C ARG A 1039 46.16 14.93 29.49
N GLY A 1040 45.69 14.68 28.28
CA GLY A 1040 46.20 15.26 27.04
C GLY A 1040 45.05 15.43 26.05
N THR A 1041 44.67 16.68 25.77
CA THR A 1041 43.65 17.01 24.77
C THR A 1041 44.28 17.05 23.38
N GLN A 1042 43.72 16.32 22.41
CA GLN A 1042 43.94 16.58 20.99
C GLN A 1042 42.60 16.89 20.30
N PRO A 1043 42.52 17.91 19.43
CA PRO A 1043 41.33 18.19 18.64
C PRO A 1043 41.31 17.43 17.31
N TRP A 1044 40.10 17.29 16.75
CA TRP A 1044 39.75 17.15 15.33
C TRP A 1044 40.70 16.35 14.41
N ARG A 1045 40.23 15.17 13.99
CA ARG A 1045 40.52 14.68 12.64
C ARG A 1045 39.55 15.33 11.64
N ARG A 1046 39.98 15.35 10.37
CA ARG A 1046 39.09 15.54 9.21
C ARG A 1046 38.19 14.31 9.08
#